data_AF-A0A2R6HBB2-F1
#
_entry.id   AF-A0A2R6HBB2-F1
#
_cell.length_a   1.000
_cell.length_b   1.000
_cell.length_c   1.000
_cell.angle_alpha   90.00
_cell.angle_beta   90.00
_cell.angle_gamma   90.00
#
_symmetry.space_group_name_H-M   'P 1'
#
loop_
_entity.id
_entity.type
_entity.pdbx_description
1 polymer ?
#
loop_
_entity_poly.entity_id
_entity_poly.type
_entity_poly.pdbx_seq_one_letter_code
_entity_poly.pdbx_strand_id
1 'polypeptide(L)'
;MDDAFFGRRHATLALAAGMLLLVIGALVSVSAGAATPIDSCTTIDSPGNYVLAEDVTATDADTDVNFTEDGTCIDVTASDVTIDGAGHTVNQRNAPVTGSAFETVGIEVESSARLSNVTVTNLVVTGFDRGVLYDRVDDGEVSDANASANGNGVVATSAPGIGLANVTANDSGGDGLTLVAAAGSTITGATASDNGAAGINVTGSPNATLSDSAARNNAGIGIRVDSSRNATLSANAARANGDDGVLLRDTDGADLRGNVVRDSGDDGVELDGSHDATLSGTVARGNAFGIILDGSDGSTLWNATATGNDEDGISLFISSDDNTLRNNTANGNGDGGISAFFSAGNALTNNTANGNENGFEVSSDNNVIADNTATGNDGDGIRLSSAAGNVLTDNLVTESGGAGVALAGSSADNTIFDNALNNTDNVEFAGSFENESNRWNVSNSSGPNVVGGPFVGGNFYATPNGTGFSQTCTDADGDGFCDSPNDFDVENNNTDFLPLVAFESEAGTTPTRTATPTDTATETATATDTVTATDTTTATATATATATSTPTETATETTTSTKTAAATATATATETARATEAATATATPIETTTTTPTETATATTTATATATATPTRSEPDVAVSPEAVEFAPVTVGETASTSVTVSNEGGAPLAVSATDATGTNASAFAASPDEFTVPPSEERAVTVAFAPETVGSCEKAATLEIDSNDSDEPTRTVDLSGTSRPAVVDGFENPPVDPDGDCRFENVNAQDGFDVVDVQALFANLDALEGRADEAAFDFNDEGDGVDIVDVQRLFVEERRRDGSGG
;
A
#
# COMPACT_ATOMS: atom_id res chain seq x y z
N MET A 1 -22.98 -54.37 -24.74
CA MET A 1 -21.82 -55.16 -24.27
C MET A 1 -20.85 -54.15 -23.65
N ASP A 2 -21.29 -53.33 -22.69
CA ASP A 2 -21.72 -53.65 -21.30
C ASP A 2 -20.45 -53.71 -20.42
N ASP A 3 -20.24 -52.94 -19.35
CA ASP A 3 -21.08 -52.01 -18.54
C ASP A 3 -20.29 -50.68 -18.34
N ALA A 4 -20.84 -49.46 -18.35
CA ALA A 4 -21.91 -48.84 -17.55
C ALA A 4 -21.56 -48.61 -16.06
N PHE A 5 -21.28 -47.35 -15.66
CA PHE A 5 -21.92 -46.69 -14.50
C PHE A 5 -21.75 -45.15 -14.53
N PHE A 6 -22.89 -44.44 -14.65
CA PHE A 6 -23.18 -43.02 -14.33
C PHE A 6 -22.28 -41.84 -14.80
N GLY A 7 -22.82 -41.04 -15.73
CA GLY A 7 -22.79 -39.57 -15.61
C GLY A 7 -23.90 -39.08 -14.64
N ARG A 8 -24.24 -37.79 -14.52
CA ARG A 8 -24.23 -36.73 -15.55
C ARG A 8 -24.73 -35.39 -14.92
N ARG A 9 -24.38 -34.23 -15.54
CA ARG A 9 -25.04 -32.87 -15.42
C ARG A 9 -24.70 -32.07 -14.14
N HIS A 10 -24.57 -30.74 -14.14
CA HIS A 10 -24.59 -29.62 -15.13
C HIS A 10 -23.72 -28.48 -14.51
N ALA A 11 -22.82 -27.78 -15.21
CA ALA A 11 -23.04 -26.55 -16.01
C ALA A 11 -23.81 -25.39 -15.30
N THR A 12 -23.07 -24.35 -14.87
CA THR A 12 -23.53 -22.95 -14.68
C THR A 12 -22.37 -21.98 -14.97
N LEU A 13 -22.66 -20.70 -15.23
CA LEU A 13 -21.75 -19.69 -15.79
C LEU A 13 -21.72 -18.40 -14.92
N ALA A 14 -20.64 -17.61 -15.07
CA ALA A 14 -20.53 -16.14 -14.95
C ALA A 14 -20.48 -15.39 -13.59
N LEU A 15 -19.50 -14.45 -13.55
CA LEU A 15 -19.40 -13.12 -12.92
C LEU A 15 -20.19 -12.77 -11.63
N ALA A 16 -19.50 -12.14 -10.68
CA ALA A 16 -19.94 -10.87 -10.07
C ALA A 16 -18.80 -10.11 -9.33
N ALA A 17 -18.38 -8.96 -9.86
CA ALA A 17 -17.77 -7.91 -9.05
C ALA A 17 -18.86 -7.02 -8.43
N GLY A 18 -18.62 -6.45 -7.24
CA GLY A 18 -19.40 -5.35 -6.66
C GLY A 18 -20.83 -5.70 -6.25
N MET A 19 -21.00 -6.35 -5.09
CA MET A 19 -22.34 -6.56 -4.51
C MET A 19 -22.83 -5.31 -3.76
N LEU A 20 -23.32 -4.33 -4.52
CA LEU A 20 -24.27 -3.33 -4.01
C LEU A 20 -25.46 -4.07 -3.38
N LEU A 21 -25.83 -3.72 -2.14
CA LEU A 21 -27.01 -4.29 -1.48
C LEU A 21 -28.25 -4.11 -2.35
N LEU A 22 -28.79 -5.22 -2.87
CA LEU A 22 -30.13 -5.27 -3.41
C LEU A 22 -30.87 -6.50 -2.87
N VAL A 23 -31.37 -6.35 -1.65
CA VAL A 23 -32.25 -7.30 -0.99
C VAL A 23 -33.53 -7.44 -1.81
N ILE A 24 -33.59 -8.42 -2.72
CA ILE A 24 -34.86 -8.88 -3.30
C ILE A 24 -35.54 -9.76 -2.26
N GLY A 25 -36.08 -9.09 -1.24
CA GLY A 25 -37.02 -9.71 -0.32
C GLY A 25 -38.22 -10.22 -1.11
N ALA A 26 -38.55 -11.50 -0.94
CA ALA A 26 -39.81 -12.02 -1.44
C ALA A 26 -40.94 -11.24 -0.76
N LEU A 27 -41.70 -10.44 -1.52
CA LEU A 27 -42.84 -9.68 -1.00
C LEU A 27 -43.98 -10.62 -0.56
N VAL A 28 -43.82 -11.24 0.62
CA VAL A 28 -44.93 -11.37 1.55
C VAL A 28 -45.15 -9.97 2.09
N SER A 29 -46.19 -9.30 1.61
CA SER A 29 -46.59 -7.97 2.09
C SER A 29 -47.19 -8.09 3.50
N VAL A 30 -46.33 -8.33 4.49
CA VAL A 30 -46.64 -8.07 5.90
C VAL A 30 -46.79 -6.56 6.01
N SER A 31 -47.92 -6.09 6.50
CA SER A 31 -48.07 -4.69 6.84
C SER A 31 -47.08 -4.37 7.95
N ALA A 32 -46.04 -3.58 7.65
CA ALA A 32 -45.18 -3.03 8.69
C ALA A 32 -46.08 -2.32 9.71
N GLY A 33 -46.07 -2.83 10.95
CA GLY A 33 -46.66 -2.11 12.06
C GLY A 33 -45.95 -0.78 12.22
N ALA A 34 -46.64 0.23 12.77
CA ALA A 34 -45.91 1.39 13.28
C ALA A 34 -44.90 0.89 14.34
N ALA A 35 -43.66 1.36 14.27
CA ALA A 35 -42.63 0.97 15.23
C ALA A 35 -43.10 1.29 16.65
N THR A 36 -42.80 0.39 17.59
CA THR A 36 -43.17 0.54 18.99
C THR A 36 -42.27 1.60 19.62
N PRO A 37 -42.82 2.71 20.15
CA PRO A 37 -42.01 3.74 20.78
C PRO A 37 -41.41 3.24 22.10
N ILE A 38 -40.17 3.62 22.37
CA ILE A 38 -39.46 3.45 23.64
C ILE A 38 -39.24 4.86 24.21
N ASP A 39 -39.83 5.14 25.38
CA ASP A 39 -39.73 6.41 26.11
C ASP A 39 -39.12 6.24 27.52
N SER A 40 -38.76 5.01 27.90
CA SER A 40 -38.10 4.66 29.17
C SER A 40 -37.33 3.34 29.04
N CYS A 41 -36.48 3.03 30.02
CA CYS A 41 -35.86 1.71 30.15
C CYS A 41 -36.94 0.60 30.17
N THR A 42 -36.75 -0.49 29.43
CA THR A 42 -37.77 -1.51 29.17
C THR A 42 -37.17 -2.85 28.78
N THR A 43 -37.92 -3.93 28.97
CA THR A 43 -37.67 -5.22 28.32
C THR A 43 -38.41 -5.28 26.97
N ILE A 44 -37.79 -5.87 25.96
CA ILE A 44 -38.34 -6.22 24.65
C ILE A 44 -38.39 -7.74 24.56
N ASP A 45 -39.60 -8.30 24.71
CA ASP A 45 -39.85 -9.75 24.83
C ASP A 45 -40.49 -10.37 23.57
N SER A 46 -40.58 -9.60 22.48
CA SER A 46 -41.28 -9.98 21.27
C SER A 46 -40.62 -9.42 20.00
N PRO A 47 -40.65 -10.17 18.87
CA PRO A 47 -40.19 -9.69 17.56
C PRO A 47 -40.89 -8.41 17.12
N GLY A 48 -40.14 -7.49 16.49
CA GLY A 48 -40.72 -6.29 15.90
C GLY A 48 -39.74 -5.13 15.72
N ASN A 49 -40.29 -4.03 15.21
CA ASN A 49 -39.55 -2.77 15.04
C ASN A 49 -39.88 -1.85 16.22
N TYR A 50 -38.84 -1.30 16.83
CA TYR A 50 -38.88 -0.41 17.97
C TYR A 50 -38.12 0.88 17.62
N VAL A 51 -38.54 2.00 18.20
CA VAL A 51 -37.92 3.31 17.95
C VAL A 51 -37.82 4.10 19.24
N LEU A 52 -36.66 4.70 19.53
CA LEU A 52 -36.58 5.65 20.65
C LEU A 52 -37.42 6.90 20.33
N ALA A 53 -38.32 7.26 21.24
CA ALA A 53 -39.22 8.41 21.08
C ALA A 53 -38.65 9.70 21.69
N GLU A 54 -37.72 9.56 22.64
CA GLU A 54 -36.92 10.61 23.28
C GLU A 54 -35.64 10.00 23.87
N ASP A 55 -34.79 10.82 24.48
CA ASP A 55 -33.59 10.34 25.17
C ASP A 55 -33.98 9.55 26.43
N VAL A 56 -33.47 8.32 26.56
CA VAL A 56 -33.78 7.40 27.66
C VAL A 56 -32.67 7.46 28.72
N THR A 57 -33.03 7.86 29.94
CA THR A 57 -32.09 7.95 31.06
C THR A 57 -32.38 6.95 32.17
N ALA A 58 -31.45 6.03 32.43
CA ALA A 58 -31.45 5.15 33.61
C ALA A 58 -31.17 5.94 34.91
N THR A 59 -31.89 5.65 36.00
CA THR A 59 -31.79 6.42 37.26
C THR A 59 -31.96 5.56 38.50
N ASP A 60 -31.10 5.71 39.51
CA ASP A 60 -31.18 5.01 40.81
C ASP A 60 -32.50 5.24 41.58
N ALA A 61 -33.29 6.23 41.17
CA ALA A 61 -34.59 6.54 41.75
C ALA A 61 -35.72 5.70 41.14
N ASP A 62 -35.42 4.84 40.15
CA ASP A 62 -36.43 4.02 39.50
C ASP A 62 -36.78 2.77 40.30
N THR A 63 -37.68 2.98 41.25
CA THR A 63 -38.31 1.92 42.03
C THR A 63 -39.72 1.59 41.51
N ASP A 64 -40.10 2.07 40.32
CA ASP A 64 -41.46 1.96 39.76
C ASP A 64 -41.48 1.47 38.29
N VAL A 65 -40.39 1.64 37.53
CA VAL A 65 -40.02 0.70 36.44
C VAL A 65 -38.69 0.02 36.73
N ASN A 66 -38.62 -1.25 36.34
CA ASN A 66 -37.46 -2.11 36.56
C ASN A 66 -36.22 -1.53 35.83
N PHE A 67 -35.20 -1.14 36.58
CA PHE A 67 -33.92 -1.81 36.33
C PHE A 67 -34.22 -3.32 36.32
N THR A 68 -33.79 -4.06 35.30
CA THR A 68 -33.71 -5.52 35.42
C THR A 68 -32.93 -5.86 36.70
N GLU A 69 -33.18 -7.02 37.33
CA GLU A 69 -32.51 -7.35 38.62
C GLU A 69 -30.96 -7.33 38.51
N ASP A 70 -30.45 -7.31 37.27
CA ASP A 70 -29.06 -7.40 36.84
C ASP A 70 -28.41 -6.04 36.45
N GLY A 71 -29.18 -4.97 36.19
CA GLY A 71 -28.64 -3.60 36.00
C GLY A 71 -28.73 -2.99 34.59
N THR A 72 -29.63 -3.49 33.74
CA THR A 72 -29.76 -3.12 32.32
C THR A 72 -30.88 -2.09 32.07
N CYS A 73 -30.71 -1.19 31.09
CA CYS A 73 -31.77 -0.25 30.68
C CYS A 73 -32.67 -0.77 29.54
N ILE A 74 -32.14 -1.23 28.42
CA ILE A 74 -32.93 -1.88 27.36
C ILE A 74 -32.51 -3.34 27.26
N ASP A 75 -33.41 -4.23 27.69
CA ASP A 75 -33.18 -5.68 27.78
C ASP A 75 -33.94 -6.40 26.65
N VAL A 76 -33.24 -7.01 25.70
CA VAL A 76 -33.83 -7.65 24.51
C VAL A 76 -33.75 -9.17 24.65
N THR A 77 -34.90 -9.79 24.88
CA THR A 77 -35.03 -11.24 25.13
C THR A 77 -35.66 -12.01 23.96
N ALA A 78 -35.79 -11.38 22.80
CA ALA A 78 -36.40 -11.95 21.60
C ALA A 78 -35.54 -11.75 20.32
N SER A 79 -35.64 -12.71 19.40
CA SER A 79 -35.10 -12.63 18.03
C SER A 79 -35.96 -11.75 17.13
N ASP A 80 -35.46 -11.41 15.94
CA ASP A 80 -36.16 -10.63 14.91
C ASP A 80 -36.62 -9.24 15.46
N VAL A 81 -35.68 -8.53 16.08
CA VAL A 81 -35.90 -7.22 16.73
C VAL A 81 -35.04 -6.16 16.07
N THR A 82 -35.62 -5.02 15.70
CA THR A 82 -34.86 -3.84 15.25
C THR A 82 -35.14 -2.67 16.20
N ILE A 83 -34.09 -2.07 16.74
CA ILE A 83 -34.13 -0.85 17.56
C ILE A 83 -33.45 0.27 16.77
N ASP A 84 -34.25 1.23 16.28
CA ASP A 84 -33.77 2.49 15.68
C ASP A 84 -33.80 3.58 16.76
N GLY A 85 -32.66 4.17 17.12
CA GLY A 85 -32.68 5.26 18.10
C GLY A 85 -33.13 6.61 17.55
N ALA A 86 -33.34 6.76 16.25
CA ALA A 86 -33.69 8.04 15.64
C ALA A 86 -32.72 9.20 16.00
N GLY A 87 -31.47 8.89 16.36
CA GLY A 87 -30.46 9.83 16.86
C GLY A 87 -30.53 10.15 18.37
N HIS A 88 -31.40 9.48 19.13
CA HIS A 88 -31.55 9.66 20.58
C HIS A 88 -30.46 8.97 21.41
N THR A 89 -30.33 9.40 22.66
CA THR A 89 -29.35 8.89 23.62
C THR A 89 -29.98 7.95 24.63
N VAL A 90 -29.37 6.79 24.87
CA VAL A 90 -29.54 5.95 26.06
C VAL A 90 -28.39 6.27 27.03
N ASN A 91 -28.68 6.74 28.24
CA ASN A 91 -27.62 7.12 29.20
C ASN A 91 -27.93 6.78 30.67
N GLN A 92 -26.88 6.75 31.50
CA GLN A 92 -27.00 6.67 32.96
C GLN A 92 -26.85 8.05 33.60
N ARG A 93 -27.74 8.42 34.53
CA ARG A 93 -27.70 9.76 35.19
C ARG A 93 -26.57 9.91 36.20
N ASN A 94 -26.20 8.81 36.87
CA ASN A 94 -25.20 8.78 37.91
C ASN A 94 -24.00 8.00 37.38
N ALA A 95 -22.80 8.58 37.46
CA ALA A 95 -21.58 7.92 37.04
C ALA A 95 -21.38 6.57 37.77
N PRO A 96 -20.73 5.58 37.13
CA PRO A 96 -20.47 4.27 37.72
C PRO A 96 -19.96 4.40 39.16
N VAL A 97 -20.62 3.73 40.08
CA VAL A 97 -20.24 3.77 41.50
C VAL A 97 -18.95 2.98 41.63
N THR A 98 -17.80 3.65 41.63
CA THR A 98 -16.48 3.00 41.70
C THR A 98 -16.43 1.97 42.83
N GLY A 99 -16.45 0.68 42.48
CA GLY A 99 -16.53 -0.44 43.42
C GLY A 99 -17.92 -1.03 43.72
N SER A 100 -18.96 -0.74 42.92
CA SER A 100 -20.20 -1.54 42.92
C SER A 100 -19.99 -2.92 42.30
N ALA A 101 -20.76 -3.90 42.76
CA ALA A 101 -20.66 -5.30 42.34
C ALA A 101 -21.62 -5.69 41.20
N PHE A 102 -22.09 -4.71 40.43
CA PHE A 102 -23.02 -4.87 39.32
C PHE A 102 -22.44 -4.16 38.10
N GLU A 103 -22.42 -4.85 36.96
CA GLU A 103 -21.94 -4.36 35.67
C GLU A 103 -23.14 -3.83 34.87
N THR A 104 -23.31 -2.52 34.84
CA THR A 104 -24.46 -1.88 34.19
C THR A 104 -24.38 -1.96 32.66
N VAL A 105 -25.52 -2.15 32.00
CA VAL A 105 -25.59 -2.28 30.53
C VAL A 105 -26.63 -1.32 29.94
N GLY A 106 -26.25 -0.61 28.88
CA GLY A 106 -27.17 0.30 28.19
C GLY A 106 -28.22 -0.45 27.38
N ILE A 107 -27.76 -1.30 26.45
CA ILE A 107 -28.60 -2.19 25.64
C ILE A 107 -28.01 -3.60 25.71
N GLU A 108 -28.79 -4.56 26.22
CA GLU A 108 -28.40 -5.97 26.34
C GLU A 108 -29.27 -6.82 25.44
N VAL A 109 -28.64 -7.78 24.75
CA VAL A 109 -29.33 -8.77 23.91
C VAL A 109 -28.90 -10.15 24.41
N GLU A 110 -29.68 -10.69 25.34
CA GLU A 110 -29.49 -12.00 25.93
C GLU A 110 -30.84 -12.70 26.15
N SER A 111 -30.89 -14.02 26.00
CA SER A 111 -31.93 -14.82 26.67
C SER A 111 -31.39 -16.19 27.08
N SER A 112 -32.18 -16.99 27.80
CA SER A 112 -31.82 -18.41 28.07
C SER A 112 -31.69 -19.28 26.81
N ALA A 113 -32.22 -18.83 25.67
CA ALA A 113 -31.99 -19.41 24.35
C ALA A 113 -30.99 -18.55 23.55
N ARG A 114 -30.42 -19.09 22.46
CA ARG A 114 -29.72 -18.23 21.48
C ARG A 114 -30.75 -17.31 20.83
N LEU A 115 -30.42 -16.03 20.74
CA LEU A 115 -31.19 -15.05 19.98
C LEU A 115 -30.60 -14.91 18.58
N SER A 116 -31.34 -14.30 17.67
CA SER A 116 -30.89 -14.12 16.28
C SER A 116 -31.52 -12.92 15.62
N ASN A 117 -30.84 -12.32 14.62
CA ASN A 117 -31.40 -11.22 13.81
C ASN A 117 -31.92 -10.07 14.70
N VAL A 118 -31.02 -9.54 15.54
CA VAL A 118 -31.27 -8.36 16.37
C VAL A 118 -30.40 -7.22 15.88
N THR A 119 -31.02 -6.07 15.58
CA THR A 119 -30.35 -4.87 15.05
C THR A 119 -30.50 -3.71 16.04
N VAL A 120 -29.42 -3.00 16.33
CA VAL A 120 -29.37 -1.81 17.17
C VAL A 120 -28.71 -0.69 16.36
N THR A 121 -29.44 0.37 16.02
CA THR A 121 -28.95 1.35 15.03
C THR A 121 -29.25 2.81 15.37
N ASN A 122 -28.46 3.74 14.82
CA ASN A 122 -28.74 5.18 14.77
C ASN A 122 -29.00 5.81 16.15
N LEU A 123 -28.06 5.61 17.09
CA LEU A 123 -28.25 5.99 18.50
C LEU A 123 -26.95 6.23 19.26
N VAL A 124 -27.04 6.90 20.42
CA VAL A 124 -25.91 7.08 21.36
C VAL A 124 -26.14 6.22 22.61
N VAL A 125 -25.15 5.46 23.07
CA VAL A 125 -25.17 4.79 24.38
C VAL A 125 -23.98 5.25 25.22
N THR A 126 -24.21 5.76 26.43
CA THR A 126 -23.12 6.36 27.22
C THR A 126 -23.32 6.28 28.73
N GLY A 127 -22.22 6.15 29.47
CA GLY A 127 -22.18 6.16 30.94
C GLY A 127 -22.42 4.81 31.62
N PHE A 128 -22.49 3.69 30.89
CA PHE A 128 -22.68 2.34 31.43
C PHE A 128 -21.36 1.56 31.53
N ASP A 129 -21.29 0.47 32.29
CA ASP A 129 -20.10 -0.41 32.28
C ASP A 129 -19.94 -1.17 30.95
N ARG A 130 -21.04 -1.42 30.24
CA ARG A 130 -21.07 -1.82 28.81
C ARG A 130 -22.12 -1.00 28.07
N GLY A 131 -21.76 -0.40 26.93
CA GLY A 131 -22.73 0.32 26.09
C GLY A 131 -23.75 -0.63 25.48
N VAL A 132 -23.32 -1.44 24.52
CA VAL A 132 -24.14 -2.51 23.92
C VAL A 132 -23.50 -3.87 24.20
N LEU A 133 -24.28 -4.84 24.69
CA LEU A 133 -23.85 -6.22 24.93
C LEU A 133 -24.72 -7.20 24.14
N TYR A 134 -24.10 -8.04 23.31
CA TYR A 134 -24.72 -9.23 22.71
C TYR A 134 -24.13 -10.50 23.35
N ASP A 135 -24.94 -11.29 24.05
CA ASP A 135 -24.52 -12.62 24.53
C ASP A 135 -25.31 -13.73 23.80
N ARG A 136 -24.57 -14.65 23.15
CA ARG A 136 -25.12 -15.81 22.43
C ARG A 136 -26.16 -15.44 21.37
N VAL A 137 -25.90 -14.37 20.63
CA VAL A 137 -26.71 -13.88 19.49
C VAL A 137 -26.10 -14.37 18.17
N ASP A 138 -26.91 -14.92 17.27
CA ASP A 138 -26.52 -15.25 15.89
C ASP A 138 -26.95 -14.10 14.93
N ASP A 139 -26.11 -13.71 13.98
CA ASP A 139 -26.48 -12.80 12.88
C ASP A 139 -27.12 -11.46 13.35
N GLY A 140 -26.54 -10.81 14.36
CA GLY A 140 -26.97 -9.51 14.88
C GLY A 140 -26.15 -8.33 14.33
N GLU A 141 -26.66 -7.10 14.46
CA GLU A 141 -26.01 -5.90 13.88
C GLU A 141 -26.06 -4.69 14.81
N VAL A 142 -24.93 -4.03 15.02
CA VAL A 142 -24.87 -2.67 15.58
C VAL A 142 -24.37 -1.71 14.49
N SER A 143 -25.17 -0.71 14.13
CA SER A 143 -24.85 0.19 13.01
C SER A 143 -25.14 1.67 13.26
N ASP A 144 -24.34 2.57 12.66
CA ASP A 144 -24.48 4.03 12.77
C ASP A 144 -24.65 4.52 14.23
N ALA A 145 -23.96 3.87 15.17
CA ALA A 145 -24.14 4.04 16.61
C ALA A 145 -22.89 4.61 17.31
N ASN A 146 -23.09 5.36 18.39
CA ASN A 146 -22.03 5.94 19.20
C ASN A 146 -22.09 5.39 20.64
N ALA A 147 -21.24 4.42 20.95
CA ALA A 147 -21.14 3.77 22.25
C ALA A 147 -19.98 4.33 23.11
N SER A 148 -19.82 5.66 23.17
CA SER A 148 -18.69 6.31 23.86
C SER A 148 -18.91 6.59 25.35
N ALA A 149 -17.80 6.75 26.08
CA ALA A 149 -17.74 6.99 27.52
C ALA A 149 -18.48 5.92 28.35
N ASN A 150 -18.19 4.65 28.06
CA ASN A 150 -18.67 3.48 28.79
C ASN A 150 -17.49 2.76 29.49
N GLY A 151 -17.74 1.68 30.24
CA GLY A 151 -16.67 0.77 30.67
C GLY A 151 -16.06 0.07 29.45
N ASN A 152 -16.90 -0.52 28.61
CA ASN A 152 -16.55 -0.96 27.25
C ASN A 152 -17.65 -0.48 26.29
N GLY A 153 -17.31 -0.14 25.04
CA GLY A 153 -18.26 0.43 24.09
C GLY A 153 -19.29 -0.59 23.59
N VAL A 154 -18.87 -1.51 22.72
CA VAL A 154 -19.71 -2.61 22.22
C VAL A 154 -19.01 -3.94 22.45
N VAL A 155 -19.73 -4.90 23.04
CA VAL A 155 -19.23 -6.25 23.35
C VAL A 155 -20.16 -7.28 22.74
N ALA A 156 -19.62 -8.21 21.94
CA ALA A 156 -20.33 -9.40 21.50
C ALA A 156 -19.57 -10.66 21.93
N THR A 157 -20.25 -11.58 22.61
CA THR A 157 -19.66 -12.81 23.16
C THR A 157 -20.47 -14.06 22.80
N SER A 158 -19.76 -15.11 22.40
CA SER A 158 -20.35 -16.36 21.88
C SER A 158 -21.35 -16.15 20.75
N ALA A 159 -21.13 -15.10 19.95
CA ALA A 159 -22.07 -14.49 19.04
C ALA A 159 -21.47 -14.43 17.61
N PRO A 160 -21.72 -15.43 16.74
CA PRO A 160 -21.18 -15.46 15.39
C PRO A 160 -22.01 -14.59 14.42
N GLY A 161 -21.37 -14.16 13.33
CA GLY A 161 -22.04 -13.37 12.29
C GLY A 161 -22.44 -11.96 12.72
N ILE A 162 -21.81 -11.38 13.74
CA ILE A 162 -22.14 -10.02 14.21
C ILE A 162 -21.55 -8.97 13.26
N GLY A 163 -22.36 -8.02 12.82
CA GLY A 163 -21.91 -6.86 12.07
C GLY A 163 -21.80 -5.60 12.95
N LEU A 164 -20.63 -4.97 12.97
CA LEU A 164 -20.41 -3.65 13.58
C LEU A 164 -20.07 -2.63 12.48
N ALA A 165 -21.05 -1.83 12.05
CA ALA A 165 -20.90 -0.92 10.90
C ALA A 165 -20.98 0.56 11.30
N ASN A 166 -19.98 1.38 10.94
CA ASN A 166 -19.92 2.81 11.28
C ASN A 166 -20.05 3.10 12.79
N VAL A 167 -19.62 2.17 13.65
CA VAL A 167 -19.73 2.31 15.11
C VAL A 167 -18.60 3.19 15.65
N THR A 168 -18.93 4.19 16.46
CA THR A 168 -17.98 4.97 17.25
C THR A 168 -17.96 4.45 18.69
N ALA A 169 -16.80 4.12 19.24
CA ALA A 169 -16.62 3.69 20.63
C ALA A 169 -15.37 4.36 21.23
N ASN A 170 -15.57 5.57 21.76
CA ASN A 170 -14.48 6.40 22.28
C ASN A 170 -14.56 6.59 23.80
N ASP A 171 -13.47 7.07 24.42
CA ASP A 171 -13.40 7.44 25.84
C ASP A 171 -13.81 6.29 26.81
N SER A 172 -13.73 5.02 26.38
CA SER A 172 -14.15 3.87 27.22
C SER A 172 -13.08 3.54 28.26
N GLY A 173 -13.50 3.08 29.44
CA GLY A 173 -12.57 2.71 30.52
C GLY A 173 -11.71 1.46 30.26
N GLY A 174 -12.17 0.60 29.35
CA GLY A 174 -11.54 -0.65 28.90
C GLY A 174 -11.43 -0.69 27.38
N ASP A 175 -11.90 -1.76 26.74
CA ASP A 175 -11.85 -1.90 25.28
C ASP A 175 -12.97 -1.07 24.60
N GLY A 176 -12.70 -0.52 23.42
CA GLY A 176 -13.71 0.18 22.61
C GLY A 176 -14.73 -0.78 21.99
N LEU A 177 -14.26 -1.67 21.11
CA LEU A 177 -15.07 -2.70 20.46
C LEU A 177 -14.51 -4.10 20.75
N THR A 178 -15.37 -5.05 21.10
CA THR A 178 -14.95 -6.39 21.54
C THR A 178 -15.78 -7.49 20.89
N LEU A 179 -15.11 -8.45 20.23
CA LEU A 179 -15.69 -9.67 19.65
C LEU A 179 -15.02 -10.90 20.28
N VAL A 180 -15.78 -11.73 21.00
CA VAL A 180 -15.27 -12.95 21.66
C VAL A 180 -16.04 -14.19 21.21
N ALA A 181 -15.34 -15.20 20.71
CA ALA A 181 -15.96 -16.43 20.17
C ALA A 181 -17.04 -16.14 19.11
N ALA A 182 -16.79 -15.13 18.28
CA ALA A 182 -17.71 -14.48 17.37
C ALA A 182 -17.35 -14.77 15.90
N ALA A 183 -17.31 -16.04 15.52
CA ALA A 183 -16.87 -16.49 14.20
C ALA A 183 -17.64 -15.83 13.04
N GLY A 184 -16.94 -15.46 11.97
CA GLY A 184 -17.54 -14.86 10.77
C GLY A 184 -18.12 -13.46 10.95
N SER A 185 -17.80 -12.77 12.06
CA SER A 185 -18.26 -11.41 12.35
C SER A 185 -17.49 -10.35 11.58
N THR A 186 -18.11 -9.21 11.33
CA THR A 186 -17.53 -8.10 10.57
C THR A 186 -17.50 -6.81 11.38
N ILE A 187 -16.45 -6.01 11.19
CA ILE A 187 -16.33 -4.65 11.68
C ILE A 187 -15.93 -3.77 10.49
N THR A 188 -16.73 -2.77 10.16
CA THR A 188 -16.53 -1.94 8.96
C THR A 188 -16.77 -0.46 9.25
N GLY A 189 -15.83 0.40 8.83
CA GLY A 189 -15.95 1.86 9.00
C GLY A 189 -15.98 2.33 10.47
N ALA A 190 -15.54 1.49 11.41
CA ALA A 190 -15.64 1.77 12.82
C ALA A 190 -14.53 2.72 13.31
N THR A 191 -14.78 3.46 14.39
CA THR A 191 -13.76 4.27 15.08
C THR A 191 -13.78 3.95 16.56
N ALA A 192 -12.63 3.50 17.08
CA ALA A 192 -12.40 3.33 18.51
C ALA A 192 -11.23 4.23 18.92
N SER A 193 -11.47 5.22 19.79
CA SER A 193 -10.42 6.18 20.15
C SER A 193 -10.40 6.59 21.62
N ASP A 194 -9.21 6.88 22.12
CA ASP A 194 -9.01 7.39 23.49
C ASP A 194 -9.52 6.42 24.59
N ASN A 195 -9.56 5.11 24.30
CA ASN A 195 -10.02 4.08 25.25
C ASN A 195 -8.89 3.61 26.20
N GLY A 196 -9.25 3.10 27.37
CA GLY A 196 -8.34 2.72 28.46
C GLY A 196 -7.63 1.37 28.31
N ALA A 197 -8.06 0.54 27.36
CA ALA A 197 -7.37 -0.68 26.95
C ALA A 197 -7.20 -0.70 25.42
N ALA A 198 -7.71 -1.71 24.71
CA ALA A 198 -7.59 -1.75 23.26
C ALA A 198 -8.66 -0.94 22.53
N GLY A 199 -8.34 -0.43 21.34
CA GLY A 199 -9.35 0.15 20.46
C GLY A 199 -10.35 -0.91 19.99
N ILE A 200 -9.83 -1.95 19.33
CA ILE A 200 -10.61 -3.08 18.79
C ILE A 200 -9.97 -4.38 19.27
N ASN A 201 -10.77 -5.29 19.82
CA ASN A 201 -10.32 -6.57 20.37
C ASN A 201 -11.14 -7.73 19.78
N VAL A 202 -10.47 -8.67 19.11
CA VAL A 202 -11.07 -9.84 18.45
C VAL A 202 -10.42 -11.11 18.99
N THR A 203 -11.13 -11.84 19.86
CA THR A 203 -10.59 -13.03 20.56
C THR A 203 -11.35 -14.29 20.15
N GLY A 204 -10.64 -15.36 19.77
CA GLY A 204 -11.21 -16.67 19.47
C GLY A 204 -12.28 -16.67 18.36
N SER A 205 -12.21 -15.72 17.42
CA SER A 205 -13.28 -15.38 16.47
C SER A 205 -12.80 -15.66 15.03
N PRO A 206 -12.79 -16.92 14.57
CA PRO A 206 -12.21 -17.28 13.28
C PRO A 206 -13.01 -16.75 12.09
N ASN A 207 -12.31 -16.41 11.01
CA ASN A 207 -12.84 -15.72 9.82
C ASN A 207 -13.52 -14.38 10.14
N ALA A 208 -13.07 -13.66 11.16
CA ALA A 208 -13.51 -12.29 11.41
C ALA A 208 -12.91 -11.33 10.37
N THR A 209 -13.70 -10.36 9.91
CA THR A 209 -13.26 -9.33 8.96
C THR A 209 -13.30 -7.95 9.62
N LEU A 210 -12.20 -7.21 9.54
CA LEU A 210 -12.08 -5.83 10.01
C LEU A 210 -11.62 -4.95 8.83
N SER A 211 -12.47 -4.03 8.40
CA SER A 211 -12.20 -3.18 7.23
C SER A 211 -12.47 -1.70 7.45
N ASP A 212 -11.68 -0.83 6.79
CA ASP A 212 -11.87 0.64 6.76
C ASP A 212 -12.01 1.29 8.15
N SER A 213 -11.51 0.63 9.19
CA SER A 213 -11.75 0.99 10.59
C SER A 213 -10.50 1.60 11.24
N ALA A 214 -10.69 2.34 12.32
CA ALA A 214 -9.60 3.08 12.95
C ALA A 214 -9.54 2.94 14.48
N ALA A 215 -8.34 2.66 14.98
CA ALA A 215 -8.01 2.60 16.39
C ALA A 215 -6.96 3.68 16.72
N ARG A 216 -7.33 4.71 17.51
CA ARG A 216 -6.43 5.86 17.76
C ARG A 216 -6.32 6.24 19.22
N ASN A 217 -5.15 6.68 19.66
CA ASN A 217 -4.93 7.22 21.01
C ASN A 217 -5.34 6.27 22.16
N ASN A 218 -5.50 4.97 21.90
CA ASN A 218 -5.90 4.03 22.96
C ASN A 218 -4.71 3.81 23.90
N ALA A 219 -4.98 3.61 25.19
CA ALA A 219 -3.92 3.49 26.20
C ALA A 219 -3.17 2.15 26.15
N GLY A 220 -3.76 1.14 25.50
CA GLY A 220 -3.09 -0.09 25.07
C GLY A 220 -3.13 -0.25 23.54
N ILE A 221 -3.11 -1.50 23.08
CA ILE A 221 -3.07 -1.88 21.66
C ILE A 221 -4.16 -1.23 20.80
N GLY A 222 -3.84 -0.81 19.58
CA GLY A 222 -4.82 -0.31 18.62
C GLY A 222 -5.85 -1.38 18.22
N ILE A 223 -5.39 -2.40 17.51
CA ILE A 223 -6.19 -3.54 17.04
C ILE A 223 -5.54 -4.83 17.54
N ARG A 224 -6.21 -5.58 18.41
CA ARG A 224 -5.76 -6.88 18.93
C ARG A 224 -6.59 -8.01 18.33
N VAL A 225 -5.92 -9.04 17.83
CA VAL A 225 -6.51 -10.28 17.33
C VAL A 225 -5.84 -11.47 18.01
N ASP A 226 -6.53 -12.11 18.94
CA ASP A 226 -5.99 -13.25 19.71
C ASP A 226 -6.69 -14.56 19.32
N SER A 227 -5.92 -15.63 19.14
CA SER A 227 -6.38 -17.01 18.90
C SER A 227 -7.43 -17.18 17.78
N SER A 228 -7.35 -16.38 16.70
CA SER A 228 -8.42 -16.21 15.72
C SER A 228 -8.00 -16.54 14.28
N ARG A 229 -8.00 -17.82 13.91
CA ARG A 229 -7.59 -18.25 12.56
C ARG A 229 -8.36 -17.58 11.42
N ASN A 230 -7.65 -17.31 10.31
CA ASN A 230 -8.16 -16.72 9.08
C ASN A 230 -8.77 -15.32 9.25
N ALA A 231 -8.25 -14.48 10.15
CA ALA A 231 -8.72 -13.11 10.30
C ALA A 231 -8.30 -12.23 9.10
N THR A 232 -9.19 -11.38 8.59
CA THR A 232 -8.90 -10.45 7.48
C THR A 232 -8.95 -9.01 7.97
N LEU A 233 -7.83 -8.30 7.88
CA LEU A 233 -7.67 -6.89 8.25
C LEU A 233 -7.33 -6.09 6.99
N SER A 234 -8.26 -5.26 6.48
CA SER A 234 -8.05 -4.46 5.26
C SER A 234 -8.26 -2.96 5.45
N ALA A 235 -7.34 -2.15 4.93
CA ALA A 235 -7.42 -0.68 4.91
C ALA A 235 -7.64 0.00 6.29
N ASN A 236 -7.27 -0.66 7.39
CA ASN A 236 -7.46 -0.13 8.74
C ASN A 236 -6.36 0.87 9.12
N ALA A 237 -6.63 1.74 10.09
CA ALA A 237 -5.69 2.74 10.59
C ALA A 237 -5.51 2.65 12.11
N ALA A 238 -4.37 2.13 12.57
CA ALA A 238 -3.96 2.19 13.96
C ALA A 238 -2.99 3.36 14.16
N ARG A 239 -3.26 4.30 15.08
CA ARG A 239 -2.36 5.47 15.28
C ARG A 239 -2.23 5.93 16.73
N ALA A 240 -1.01 6.28 17.14
CA ALA A 240 -0.75 6.90 18.46
C ALA A 240 -1.30 6.07 19.65
N ASN A 241 -1.33 4.75 19.51
CA ASN A 241 -1.76 3.86 20.59
C ASN A 241 -0.59 3.64 21.57
N GLY A 242 -0.87 3.37 22.85
CA GLY A 242 0.14 3.34 23.92
C GLY A 242 1.00 2.07 23.98
N ASP A 243 0.75 1.14 23.07
CA ASP A 243 1.25 -0.23 22.92
C ASP A 243 1.27 -0.49 21.39
N ASP A 244 1.23 -1.74 20.93
CA ASP A 244 1.19 -2.07 19.50
C ASP A 244 0.08 -1.36 18.72
N GLY A 245 0.33 -1.04 17.45
CA GLY A 245 -0.73 -0.62 16.55
C GLY A 245 -1.66 -1.75 16.16
N VAL A 246 -1.09 -2.87 15.71
CA VAL A 246 -1.82 -4.08 15.34
C VAL A 246 -1.08 -5.29 15.88
N LEU A 247 -1.77 -6.11 16.68
CA LEU A 247 -1.25 -7.33 17.26
C LEU A 247 -2.06 -8.54 16.81
N LEU A 248 -1.37 -9.56 16.30
CA LEU A 248 -1.92 -10.89 16.06
C LEU A 248 -1.19 -11.90 16.95
N ARG A 249 -1.93 -12.60 17.81
CA ARG A 249 -1.40 -13.66 18.67
C ARG A 249 -2.10 -14.99 18.40
N ASP A 250 -1.36 -16.09 18.28
CA ASP A 250 -1.90 -17.44 18.00
C ASP A 250 -2.91 -17.46 16.82
N THR A 251 -2.70 -16.63 15.79
CA THR A 251 -3.72 -16.27 14.77
C THR A 251 -3.26 -16.69 13.37
N ASP A 252 -3.30 -18.01 13.13
CA ASP A 252 -2.85 -18.61 11.86
C ASP A 252 -3.67 -18.15 10.63
N GLY A 253 -3.02 -18.04 9.48
CA GLY A 253 -3.65 -17.81 8.18
C GLY A 253 -4.27 -16.42 8.04
N ALA A 254 -3.80 -15.44 8.81
CA ALA A 254 -4.33 -14.09 8.80
C ALA A 254 -3.91 -13.29 7.55
N ASP A 255 -4.71 -12.29 7.21
CA ASP A 255 -4.65 -11.60 5.93
C ASP A 255 -4.74 -10.07 6.13
N LEU A 256 -3.59 -9.40 6.05
CA LEU A 256 -3.41 -7.98 6.31
C LEU A 256 -3.14 -7.24 5.00
N ARG A 257 -4.09 -6.42 4.52
CA ARG A 257 -3.95 -5.65 3.27
C ARG A 257 -4.10 -4.14 3.47
N GLY A 258 -3.08 -3.37 3.10
CA GLY A 258 -3.15 -1.91 3.05
C GLY A 258 -3.40 -1.22 4.42
N ASN A 259 -3.12 -1.92 5.53
CA ASN A 259 -3.28 -1.34 6.86
C ASN A 259 -2.20 -0.28 7.10
N VAL A 260 -2.56 0.80 7.80
CA VAL A 260 -1.68 1.95 8.06
C VAL A 260 -1.51 2.15 9.56
N VAL A 261 -0.37 1.69 10.07
CA VAL A 261 0.04 1.88 11.45
C VAL A 261 1.06 3.00 11.57
N ARG A 262 0.84 3.92 12.53
CA ARG A 262 1.80 4.98 12.81
C ARG A 262 1.86 5.40 14.28
N ASP A 263 3.04 5.84 14.69
CA ASP A 263 3.27 6.56 15.95
C ASP A 263 2.83 5.75 17.19
N SER A 264 2.78 4.41 17.10
CA SER A 264 2.47 3.52 18.23
C SER A 264 3.59 3.48 19.26
N GLY A 265 3.24 3.20 20.52
CA GLY A 265 4.15 3.23 21.66
C GLY A 265 5.12 2.05 21.75
N ASP A 266 4.76 0.93 21.13
CA ASP A 266 5.63 -0.25 20.92
C ASP A 266 5.57 -0.61 19.41
N ASP A 267 5.16 -1.80 19.01
CA ASP A 267 5.28 -2.25 17.63
C ASP A 267 4.24 -1.65 16.66
N GLY A 268 4.63 -1.51 15.39
CA GLY A 268 3.68 -1.22 14.33
C GLY A 268 2.73 -2.40 14.10
N VAL A 269 3.29 -3.53 13.67
CA VAL A 269 2.55 -4.79 13.50
C VAL A 269 3.35 -5.94 14.11
N GLU A 270 2.81 -6.58 15.15
CA GLU A 270 3.37 -7.82 15.73
C GLU A 270 2.56 -9.05 15.28
N LEU A 271 3.29 -10.07 14.81
CA LEU A 271 2.82 -11.45 14.71
C LEU A 271 3.50 -12.29 15.82
N ASP A 272 2.78 -12.57 16.90
CA ASP A 272 3.19 -13.41 18.05
C ASP A 272 2.64 -14.83 17.84
N GLY A 273 3.52 -15.80 17.50
CA GLY A 273 3.14 -17.19 17.25
C GLY A 273 2.02 -17.38 16.22
N SER A 274 2.01 -16.56 15.17
CA SER A 274 0.92 -16.49 14.18
C SER A 274 1.42 -16.88 12.79
N HIS A 275 1.18 -18.14 12.43
CA HIS A 275 1.77 -18.78 11.24
C HIS A 275 0.97 -18.52 9.95
N ASP A 276 1.59 -18.77 8.79
CA ASP A 276 0.96 -18.73 7.45
C ASP A 276 0.26 -17.39 7.12
N ALA A 277 0.72 -16.26 7.70
CA ALA A 277 0.10 -14.96 7.54
C ALA A 277 0.49 -14.29 6.20
N THR A 278 -0.41 -13.50 5.61
CA THR A 278 -0.15 -12.70 4.40
C THR A 278 -0.24 -11.22 4.72
N LEU A 279 0.85 -10.48 4.56
CA LEU A 279 0.92 -9.02 4.71
C LEU A 279 1.20 -8.39 3.35
N SER A 280 0.34 -7.47 2.91
CA SER A 280 0.45 -6.82 1.59
C SER A 280 0.15 -5.33 1.64
N GLY A 281 1.08 -4.49 1.16
CA GLY A 281 0.90 -3.02 1.14
C GLY A 281 0.74 -2.38 2.52
N THR A 282 1.06 -3.10 3.60
CA THR A 282 0.99 -2.61 4.97
C THR A 282 2.04 -1.54 5.21
N VAL A 283 1.67 -0.47 5.90
CA VAL A 283 2.51 0.69 6.20
C VAL A 283 2.71 0.79 7.71
N ALA A 284 3.95 0.72 8.18
CA ALA A 284 4.33 0.95 9.57
C ALA A 284 5.39 2.06 9.65
N ARG A 285 5.13 3.14 10.39
CA ARG A 285 6.05 4.29 10.49
C ARG A 285 6.03 4.95 11.87
N GLY A 286 7.19 5.30 12.42
CA GLY A 286 7.28 6.06 13.67
C GLY A 286 6.90 5.26 14.92
N ASN A 287 6.94 3.93 14.86
CA ASN A 287 6.75 3.06 16.03
C ASN A 287 8.12 2.61 16.58
N ALA A 288 8.16 1.74 17.60
CA ALA A 288 9.40 1.12 18.07
C ALA A 288 9.99 0.21 16.97
N PHE A 289 9.40 -0.96 16.71
CA PHE A 289 9.65 -1.74 15.50
C PHE A 289 8.58 -1.44 14.44
N GLY A 290 8.93 -1.54 13.16
CA GLY A 290 7.96 -1.39 12.08
C GLY A 290 7.00 -2.59 11.97
N ILE A 291 7.55 -3.76 11.63
CA ILE A 291 6.81 -5.03 11.55
C ILE A 291 7.68 -6.12 12.16
N ILE A 292 7.16 -6.85 13.16
CA ILE A 292 7.86 -7.96 13.81
C ILE A 292 7.09 -9.27 13.63
N LEU A 293 7.85 -10.34 13.37
CA LEU A 293 7.42 -11.72 13.47
C LEU A 293 8.19 -12.33 14.65
N ASP A 294 7.51 -12.74 15.72
CA ASP A 294 8.09 -13.54 16.82
C ASP A 294 7.46 -14.94 16.81
N GLY A 295 8.29 -15.98 16.73
CA GLY A 295 7.85 -17.38 16.61
C GLY A 295 6.88 -17.67 15.46
N SER A 296 6.90 -16.87 14.38
CA SER A 296 5.88 -16.86 13.33
C SER A 296 6.46 -17.36 12.00
N ASP A 297 6.10 -18.59 11.65
CA ASP A 297 6.62 -19.30 10.47
C ASP A 297 5.75 -19.11 9.21
N GLY A 298 6.35 -19.35 8.03
CA GLY A 298 5.62 -19.60 6.77
C GLY A 298 4.84 -18.41 6.20
N SER A 299 5.04 -17.21 6.76
CA SER A 299 4.31 -16.00 6.39
C SER A 299 4.93 -15.28 5.19
N THR A 300 4.10 -14.57 4.44
CA THR A 300 4.49 -13.83 3.23
C THR A 300 4.23 -12.33 3.38
N LEU A 301 5.30 -11.53 3.36
CA LEU A 301 5.30 -10.08 3.48
C LEU A 301 5.70 -9.45 2.14
N TRP A 302 4.83 -8.65 1.53
CA TRP A 302 5.17 -7.99 0.27
C TRP A 302 4.60 -6.59 0.06
N ASN A 303 5.36 -5.76 -0.67
CA ASN A 303 5.09 -4.34 -0.88
C ASN A 303 4.84 -3.57 0.45
N ALA A 304 5.30 -4.09 1.59
CA ALA A 304 5.17 -3.43 2.87
C ALA A 304 6.16 -2.25 2.97
N THR A 305 5.80 -1.23 3.74
CA THR A 305 6.65 -0.05 3.97
C THR A 305 6.83 0.18 5.46
N ALA A 306 8.02 -0.15 5.97
CA ALA A 306 8.39 -0.04 7.37
C ALA A 306 9.54 0.98 7.55
N THR A 307 9.21 2.26 7.69
CA THR A 307 10.19 3.36 7.56
C THR A 307 10.14 4.35 8.71
N GLY A 308 11.30 4.75 9.22
CA GLY A 308 11.40 5.74 10.29
C GLY A 308 10.85 5.24 11.61
N ASN A 309 11.11 3.98 11.94
CA ASN A 309 10.86 3.39 13.27
C ASN A 309 12.14 3.50 14.13
N ASP A 310 11.98 3.46 15.45
CA ASP A 310 13.09 3.72 16.39
C ASP A 310 14.10 2.55 16.49
N GLU A 311 13.70 1.30 16.19
CA GLU A 311 14.54 0.09 16.14
C GLU A 311 14.56 -0.51 14.71
N ASP A 312 14.22 -1.79 14.49
CA ASP A 312 14.20 -2.36 13.12
C ASP A 312 13.00 -1.89 12.29
N GLY A 313 13.18 -1.85 10.96
CA GLY A 313 12.09 -1.75 10.01
C GLY A 313 11.23 -3.01 9.97
N ILE A 314 11.81 -4.15 9.58
CA ILE A 314 11.15 -5.46 9.60
C ILE A 314 12.04 -6.46 10.32
N SER A 315 11.55 -7.12 11.37
CA SER A 315 12.34 -8.08 12.17
C SER A 315 11.71 -9.47 12.18
N LEU A 316 12.50 -10.50 11.89
CA LEU A 316 12.14 -11.92 12.03
C LEU A 316 12.84 -12.48 13.26
N PHE A 317 12.13 -12.48 14.37
CA PHE A 317 12.64 -12.80 15.70
C PHE A 317 12.31 -14.25 16.11
N ILE A 318 13.25 -14.88 16.81
CA ILE A 318 13.19 -16.18 17.50
C ILE A 318 12.31 -17.22 16.79
N SER A 319 12.92 -18.05 15.94
CA SER A 319 12.22 -19.17 15.28
C SER A 319 10.99 -18.70 14.49
N SER A 320 11.17 -17.61 13.73
CA SER A 320 10.27 -17.21 12.65
C SER A 320 10.85 -17.74 11.34
N ASP A 321 10.68 -19.03 11.09
CA ASP A 321 11.36 -19.78 10.03
C ASP A 321 10.53 -19.82 8.73
N ASP A 322 11.19 -20.09 7.60
CA ASP A 322 10.57 -20.33 6.29
C ASP A 322 9.63 -19.20 5.76
N ASN A 323 9.83 -17.94 6.19
CA ASN A 323 9.07 -16.78 5.73
C ASN A 323 9.60 -16.20 4.39
N THR A 324 8.72 -15.53 3.64
CA THR A 324 9.05 -14.85 2.38
C THR A 324 8.80 -13.34 2.46
N LEU A 325 9.86 -12.55 2.34
CA LEU A 325 9.83 -11.09 2.29
C LEU A 325 10.24 -10.63 0.87
N ARG A 326 9.29 -10.07 0.11
CA ARG A 326 9.55 -9.55 -1.25
C ARG A 326 9.08 -8.12 -1.51
N ASN A 327 9.87 -7.34 -2.24
CA ASN A 327 9.50 -5.97 -2.66
C ASN A 327 9.18 -5.01 -1.47
N ASN A 328 9.68 -5.27 -0.27
CA ASN A 328 9.42 -4.42 0.89
C ASN A 328 10.39 -3.24 0.96
N THR A 329 9.96 -2.13 1.54
CA THR A 329 10.78 -0.92 1.74
C THR A 329 10.95 -0.66 3.24
N ALA A 330 12.18 -0.81 3.73
CA ALA A 330 12.55 -0.66 5.13
C ALA A 330 13.71 0.33 5.30
N ASN A 331 13.38 1.62 5.17
CA ASN A 331 14.35 2.72 5.08
C ASN A 331 14.29 3.64 6.30
N GLY A 332 15.46 4.15 6.72
CA GLY A 332 15.57 5.21 7.71
C GLY A 332 15.17 4.82 9.13
N ASN A 333 15.27 3.53 9.47
CA ASN A 333 15.01 3.02 10.82
C ASN A 333 16.28 3.12 11.70
N GLY A 334 16.12 3.06 13.02
CA GLY A 334 17.21 3.27 13.97
C GLY A 334 18.31 2.21 13.91
N ASP A 335 17.91 0.94 13.80
CA ASP A 335 18.81 -0.22 13.82
C ASP A 335 18.85 -0.90 12.43
N GLY A 336 18.27 -2.09 12.26
CA GLY A 336 18.25 -2.78 10.97
C GLY A 336 17.12 -2.32 10.04
N GLY A 337 17.38 -2.31 8.74
CA GLY A 337 16.31 -2.21 7.75
C GLY A 337 15.45 -3.47 7.76
N ILE A 338 16.06 -4.61 7.42
CA ILE A 338 15.43 -5.93 7.56
C ILE A 338 16.37 -6.87 8.32
N SER A 339 15.89 -7.40 9.44
CA SER A 339 16.67 -8.18 10.40
C SER A 339 16.10 -9.59 10.57
N ALA A 340 16.97 -10.60 10.76
CA ALA A 340 16.58 -11.98 11.04
C ALA A 340 17.46 -12.56 12.16
N PHE A 341 16.85 -12.80 13.32
CA PHE A 341 17.55 -13.22 14.55
C PHE A 341 17.07 -14.60 15.01
N PHE A 342 17.93 -15.61 14.88
CA PHE A 342 17.60 -17.01 15.19
C PHE A 342 16.39 -17.57 14.41
N SER A 343 16.22 -17.08 13.18
CA SER A 343 15.11 -17.35 12.27
C SER A 343 15.67 -17.79 10.92
N ALA A 344 15.53 -19.06 10.57
CA ALA A 344 16.22 -19.74 9.48
C ALA A 344 15.33 -20.01 8.25
N GLY A 345 15.95 -20.29 7.09
CA GLY A 345 15.21 -20.67 5.87
C GLY A 345 14.44 -19.53 5.19
N ASN A 346 14.60 -18.30 5.65
CA ASN A 346 13.82 -17.16 5.14
C ASN A 346 14.33 -16.68 3.77
N ALA A 347 13.41 -16.21 2.92
CA ALA A 347 13.71 -15.67 1.60
C ALA A 347 13.44 -14.16 1.54
N LEU A 348 14.51 -13.37 1.45
CA LEU A 348 14.50 -11.91 1.40
C LEU A 348 14.89 -11.49 -0.03
N THR A 349 13.89 -11.20 -0.87
CA THR A 349 14.08 -10.93 -2.32
C THR A 349 13.63 -9.54 -2.75
N ASN A 350 14.44 -8.79 -3.49
CA ASN A 350 14.11 -7.46 -4.03
C ASN A 350 13.56 -6.47 -2.99
N ASN A 351 14.07 -6.51 -1.75
CA ASN A 351 13.73 -5.53 -0.73
C ASN A 351 14.70 -4.33 -0.77
N THR A 352 14.23 -3.17 -0.34
CA THR A 352 15.03 -1.95 -0.24
C THR A 352 15.22 -1.59 1.23
N ALA A 353 16.48 -1.50 1.67
CA ALA A 353 16.86 -1.18 3.04
C ALA A 353 17.99 -0.12 3.07
N ASN A 354 17.58 1.15 2.95
CA ASN A 354 18.45 2.30 2.80
C ASN A 354 18.43 3.22 4.02
N GLY A 355 19.59 3.75 4.42
CA GLY A 355 19.71 4.77 5.47
C GLY A 355 19.36 4.31 6.89
N ASN A 356 19.52 3.02 7.19
CA ASN A 356 19.41 2.44 8.53
C ASN A 356 20.81 2.34 9.20
N GLU A 357 20.96 1.80 10.41
CA GLU A 357 22.28 1.39 10.92
C GLU A 357 22.83 0.24 10.05
N ASN A 358 22.11 -0.87 9.96
CA ASN A 358 22.44 -1.96 9.05
C ASN A 358 21.35 -2.11 7.98
N GLY A 359 21.71 -2.30 6.71
CA GLY A 359 20.71 -2.54 5.66
C GLY A 359 19.97 -3.85 5.90
N PHE A 360 20.72 -4.94 5.94
CA PHE A 360 20.24 -6.27 6.29
C PHE A 360 21.10 -6.86 7.41
N GLU A 361 20.51 -7.30 8.53
CA GLU A 361 21.24 -8.01 9.58
C GLU A 361 20.69 -9.42 9.81
N VAL A 362 21.51 -10.44 9.55
CA VAL A 362 21.12 -11.85 9.64
C VAL A 362 22.03 -12.55 10.64
N SER A 363 21.43 -12.97 11.76
CA SER A 363 22.02 -13.79 12.82
C SER A 363 21.36 -15.17 12.85
N SER A 364 21.27 -15.81 11.68
CA SER A 364 20.62 -17.11 11.49
C SER A 364 21.14 -17.83 10.25
N ASP A 365 20.82 -19.12 10.14
CA ASP A 365 21.36 -20.02 9.13
C ASP A 365 20.41 -20.21 7.93
N ASN A 366 20.98 -20.54 6.76
CA ASN A 366 20.26 -21.01 5.56
C ASN A 366 19.21 -20.06 4.95
N ASN A 367 19.35 -18.74 5.13
CA ASN A 367 18.49 -17.75 4.48
C ASN A 367 18.99 -17.39 3.07
N VAL A 368 18.08 -16.87 2.23
CA VAL A 368 18.39 -16.34 0.90
C VAL A 368 18.18 -14.83 0.90
N ILE A 369 19.19 -14.08 0.47
CA ILE A 369 19.20 -12.61 0.37
C ILE A 369 19.50 -12.30 -1.11
N ALA A 370 18.46 -12.04 -1.91
CA ALA A 370 18.55 -11.93 -3.37
C ALA A 370 18.02 -10.59 -3.93
N ASP A 371 18.70 -9.98 -4.90
CA ASP A 371 18.28 -8.74 -5.61
C ASP A 371 17.96 -7.55 -4.69
N ASN A 372 18.42 -7.56 -3.44
CA ASN A 372 18.09 -6.48 -2.50
C ASN A 372 18.94 -5.24 -2.76
N THR A 373 18.40 -4.08 -2.42
CA THR A 373 19.12 -2.80 -2.47
C THR A 373 19.39 -2.29 -1.06
N ALA A 374 20.67 -2.10 -0.72
CA ALA A 374 21.12 -1.53 0.55
C ALA A 374 22.05 -0.33 0.27
N THR A 375 21.53 0.89 0.44
CA THR A 375 22.24 2.13 0.07
C THR A 375 22.32 3.12 1.22
N GLY A 376 23.52 3.62 1.49
CA GLY A 376 23.74 4.73 2.43
C GLY A 376 23.39 4.42 3.88
N ASN A 377 23.52 3.15 4.30
CA ASN A 377 23.37 2.76 5.71
C ASN A 377 24.60 3.24 6.52
N ASP A 378 24.39 3.67 7.77
CA ASP A 378 25.43 4.27 8.61
C ASP A 378 26.50 3.24 9.06
N GLY A 379 26.08 1.99 9.23
CA GLY A 379 26.89 0.80 9.46
C GLY A 379 27.00 -0.08 8.20
N ASP A 380 26.72 -1.37 8.31
CA ASP A 380 26.96 -2.35 7.25
C ASP A 380 25.80 -2.42 6.23
N GLY A 381 26.13 -2.68 4.97
CA GLY A 381 25.11 -2.89 3.94
C GLY A 381 24.35 -4.21 4.13
N ILE A 382 25.09 -5.31 4.27
CA ILE A 382 24.60 -6.63 4.68
C ILE A 382 25.53 -7.19 5.76
N ARG A 383 24.98 -7.63 6.87
CA ARG A 383 25.70 -8.10 8.05
C ARG A 383 25.30 -9.53 8.41
N LEU A 384 26.26 -10.45 8.45
CA LEU A 384 26.07 -11.85 8.81
C LEU A 384 26.76 -12.16 10.15
N SER A 385 26.00 -12.39 11.21
CA SER A 385 26.49 -12.51 12.60
C SER A 385 26.30 -13.92 13.17
N SER A 386 27.36 -14.75 13.15
CA SER A 386 27.31 -16.18 13.49
C SER A 386 26.27 -16.96 12.67
N ALA A 387 26.25 -16.67 11.36
CA ALA A 387 25.23 -17.07 10.40
C ALA A 387 25.86 -17.90 9.28
N ALA A 388 25.38 -19.14 9.10
CA ALA A 388 25.99 -20.12 8.21
C ALA A 388 25.05 -20.62 7.10
N GLY A 389 25.62 -21.01 5.96
CA GLY A 389 24.87 -21.60 4.84
C GLY A 389 23.91 -20.65 4.11
N ASN A 390 23.97 -19.34 4.36
CA ASN A 390 23.15 -18.33 3.68
C ASN A 390 23.60 -18.13 2.22
N VAL A 391 22.69 -17.67 1.37
CA VAL A 391 22.96 -17.34 -0.04
C VAL A 391 22.74 -15.85 -0.28
N LEU A 392 23.77 -15.14 -0.73
CA LEU A 392 23.71 -13.71 -1.09
C LEU A 392 23.96 -13.59 -2.60
N THR A 393 22.96 -13.17 -3.37
CA THR A 393 23.04 -13.02 -4.83
C THR A 393 22.36 -11.76 -5.35
N ASP A 394 22.84 -11.19 -6.44
CA ASP A 394 22.21 -10.06 -7.16
C ASP A 394 22.03 -8.76 -6.34
N ASN A 395 22.56 -8.68 -5.12
CA ASN A 395 22.32 -7.53 -4.24
C ASN A 395 23.14 -6.31 -4.67
N LEU A 396 22.49 -5.15 -4.69
CA LEU A 396 23.10 -3.85 -4.92
C LEU A 396 23.40 -3.17 -3.58
N VAL A 397 24.66 -3.14 -3.19
CA VAL A 397 25.09 -2.61 -1.88
C VAL A 397 26.07 -1.47 -2.07
N THR A 398 25.65 -0.24 -1.73
CA THR A 398 26.41 0.97 -2.08
C THR A 398 26.44 2.01 -0.97
N GLU A 399 27.52 2.80 -0.92
CA GLU A 399 27.67 3.96 -0.03
C GLU A 399 27.47 3.69 1.47
N SER A 400 27.62 2.45 1.93
CA SER A 400 27.55 2.10 3.36
C SER A 400 28.73 2.70 4.15
N GLY A 401 28.49 3.10 5.40
CA GLY A 401 29.48 3.71 6.29
C GLY A 401 30.45 2.69 6.93
N GLY A 402 29.98 1.46 7.15
CA GLY A 402 30.74 0.26 7.46
C GLY A 402 31.17 -0.50 6.20
N ALA A 403 31.04 -1.82 6.22
CA ALA A 403 31.35 -2.66 5.07
C ALA A 403 30.13 -2.84 4.15
N GLY A 404 30.37 -3.14 2.86
CA GLY A 404 29.33 -3.65 1.97
C GLY A 404 28.74 -4.96 2.49
N VAL A 405 29.59 -5.96 2.71
CA VAL A 405 29.24 -7.23 3.36
C VAL A 405 30.15 -7.44 4.58
N ALA A 406 29.58 -7.46 5.78
CA ALA A 406 30.30 -7.80 7.01
C ALA A 406 30.00 -9.24 7.42
N LEU A 407 31.06 -10.04 7.60
CA LEU A 407 31.01 -11.34 8.26
C LEU A 407 31.50 -11.15 9.69
N ALA A 408 30.70 -11.55 10.68
CA ALA A 408 31.03 -11.44 12.10
C ALA A 408 30.76 -12.75 12.85
N GLY A 409 31.57 -13.08 13.86
CA GLY A 409 31.45 -14.36 14.57
C GLY A 409 31.70 -15.56 13.64
N SER A 410 31.10 -16.72 13.94
CA SER A 410 31.30 -17.96 13.15
C SER A 410 30.40 -18.04 11.92
N SER A 411 30.54 -17.09 11.00
CA SER A 411 29.75 -17.01 9.76
C SER A 411 30.48 -17.71 8.60
N ALA A 412 30.20 -19.01 8.44
CA ALA A 412 30.89 -19.90 7.50
C ALA A 412 29.93 -20.62 6.53
N ASP A 413 30.47 -21.26 5.49
CA ASP A 413 29.71 -22.02 4.48
C ASP A 413 28.64 -21.20 3.70
N ASN A 414 28.65 -19.87 3.81
CA ASN A 414 27.78 -18.99 3.02
C ASN A 414 28.23 -18.95 1.55
N THR A 415 27.29 -18.75 0.62
CA THR A 415 27.55 -18.63 -0.82
C THR A 415 27.19 -17.22 -1.30
N ILE A 416 28.19 -16.43 -1.67
CA ILE A 416 28.10 -15.00 -1.96
C ILE A 416 28.62 -14.77 -3.37
N PHE A 417 27.75 -14.54 -4.35
CA PHE A 417 28.13 -14.37 -5.76
C PHE A 417 27.19 -13.37 -6.45
N ASP A 418 27.60 -12.79 -7.58
CA ASP A 418 26.81 -11.83 -8.35
C ASP A 418 26.29 -10.60 -7.57
N ASN A 419 26.99 -10.15 -6.52
CA ASN A 419 26.62 -8.94 -5.79
C ASN A 419 27.39 -7.71 -6.33
N ALA A 420 26.71 -6.57 -6.46
CA ALA A 420 27.31 -5.29 -6.83
C ALA A 420 27.67 -4.49 -5.58
N LEU A 421 28.92 -4.65 -5.13
CA LEU A 421 29.44 -3.98 -3.94
C LEU A 421 30.23 -2.71 -4.35
N ASN A 422 29.73 -1.53 -3.97
CA ASN A 422 30.35 -0.23 -4.27
C ASN A 422 30.47 0.65 -3.01
N ASN A 423 31.36 0.26 -2.11
CA ASN A 423 31.55 0.88 -0.81
C ASN A 423 33.02 1.29 -0.61
N THR A 424 33.33 2.01 0.48
CA THR A 424 34.73 2.34 0.79
C THR A 424 35.49 1.10 1.28
N ASP A 425 34.81 0.23 2.02
CA ASP A 425 35.20 -1.15 2.28
C ASP A 425 34.07 -2.08 1.84
N ASN A 426 34.37 -3.10 1.05
CA ASN A 426 33.34 -4.00 0.51
C ASN A 426 33.15 -5.27 1.32
N VAL A 427 34.17 -5.73 2.04
CA VAL A 427 34.15 -7.02 2.74
C VAL A 427 34.96 -6.93 4.04
N GLU A 428 34.28 -7.01 5.19
CA GLU A 428 34.93 -7.09 6.51
C GLU A 428 34.76 -8.49 7.14
N PHE A 429 35.82 -8.95 7.81
CA PHE A 429 35.84 -10.15 8.66
C PHE A 429 36.03 -9.75 10.13
N ALA A 430 34.94 -9.45 10.82
CA ALA A 430 34.90 -8.95 12.20
C ALA A 430 34.90 -10.08 13.25
N GLY A 431 36.05 -10.69 13.54
CA GLY A 431 36.14 -11.78 14.52
C GLY A 431 37.39 -12.66 14.41
N SER A 432 37.31 -13.88 14.95
CA SER A 432 38.34 -14.92 14.81
C SER A 432 37.89 -16.05 13.89
N PHE A 433 38.08 -15.86 12.59
CA PHE A 433 37.69 -16.78 11.50
C PHE A 433 38.63 -17.99 11.34
N GLU A 434 39.13 -18.58 12.45
CA GLU A 434 40.10 -19.67 12.36
C GLU A 434 39.47 -20.93 11.73
N ASN A 435 39.81 -21.21 10.47
CA ASN A 435 39.31 -22.31 9.62
C ASN A 435 37.86 -22.13 9.10
N GLU A 436 37.38 -20.89 8.97
CA GLU A 436 36.03 -20.58 8.48
C GLU A 436 36.06 -20.04 7.04
N SER A 437 35.51 -20.82 6.10
CA SER A 437 35.50 -20.50 4.66
C SER A 437 34.10 -20.20 4.14
N ASN A 438 33.98 -19.16 3.31
CA ASN A 438 32.79 -18.87 2.53
C ASN A 438 33.08 -18.99 1.03
N ARG A 439 32.05 -19.26 0.23
CA ARG A 439 32.14 -19.44 -1.21
C ARG A 439 31.80 -18.13 -1.92
N TRP A 440 32.82 -17.45 -2.45
CA TRP A 440 32.66 -16.14 -3.10
C TRP A 440 32.36 -16.19 -4.61
N ASN A 441 32.20 -17.39 -5.20
CA ASN A 441 31.80 -17.53 -6.60
C ASN A 441 31.14 -18.89 -6.88
N VAL A 442 30.21 -18.92 -7.84
CA VAL A 442 29.67 -20.14 -8.45
C VAL A 442 30.54 -20.61 -9.62
N SER A 443 30.11 -21.64 -10.35
CA SER A 443 30.71 -22.00 -11.63
C SER A 443 30.20 -21.04 -12.70
N ASN A 444 31.05 -20.59 -13.62
CA ASN A 444 30.62 -19.77 -14.78
C ASN A 444 29.39 -20.40 -15.48
N SER A 445 28.32 -19.64 -15.57
CA SER A 445 27.09 -19.95 -16.30
C SER A 445 26.60 -18.74 -17.10
N SER A 446 26.03 -18.98 -18.27
CA SER A 446 25.40 -17.94 -19.10
C SER A 446 24.13 -17.39 -18.44
N GLY A 447 24.02 -16.06 -18.39
CA GLY A 447 22.88 -15.33 -17.84
C GLY A 447 23.28 -13.86 -17.59
N PRO A 448 22.33 -12.92 -17.59
CA PRO A 448 22.63 -11.56 -17.17
C PRO A 448 23.11 -11.56 -15.71
N ASN A 449 24.15 -10.78 -15.44
CA ASN A 449 24.71 -10.56 -14.10
C ASN A 449 24.39 -9.15 -13.58
N VAL A 450 24.70 -8.87 -12.32
CA VAL A 450 24.36 -7.62 -11.61
C VAL A 450 24.95 -6.35 -12.22
N VAL A 451 25.97 -6.46 -13.10
CA VAL A 451 26.55 -5.34 -13.87
C VAL A 451 26.16 -5.35 -15.35
N GLY A 452 25.20 -6.20 -15.76
CA GLY A 452 24.71 -6.29 -17.14
C GLY A 452 25.59 -7.11 -18.09
N GLY A 453 26.60 -7.81 -17.58
CA GLY A 453 27.40 -8.76 -18.34
C GLY A 453 26.67 -10.10 -18.58
N PRO A 454 27.13 -10.92 -19.55
CA PRO A 454 26.40 -12.12 -20.01
C PRO A 454 26.74 -13.43 -19.27
N PHE A 455 27.54 -13.36 -18.19
CA PHE A 455 27.96 -14.52 -17.42
C PHE A 455 27.90 -14.27 -15.91
N VAL A 456 27.32 -15.23 -15.18
CA VAL A 456 27.24 -15.28 -13.71
C VAL A 456 28.42 -16.10 -13.18
N GLY A 457 29.09 -15.60 -12.12
CA GLY A 457 30.30 -16.23 -11.59
C GLY A 457 30.62 -15.81 -10.16
N GLY A 458 31.42 -14.76 -9.97
CA GLY A 458 31.72 -14.12 -8.68
C GLY A 458 31.01 -12.78 -8.54
N ASN A 459 31.57 -11.87 -7.76
CA ASN A 459 30.96 -10.59 -7.40
C ASN A 459 31.65 -9.40 -8.10
N PHE A 460 30.99 -8.24 -8.10
CA PHE A 460 31.55 -6.99 -8.58
C PHE A 460 32.00 -6.10 -7.42
N TYR A 461 33.29 -5.77 -7.38
CA TYR A 461 33.93 -5.01 -6.31
C TYR A 461 34.39 -3.62 -6.80
N ALA A 462 33.51 -2.63 -6.69
CA ALA A 462 33.77 -1.23 -6.98
C ALA A 462 34.10 -0.43 -5.71
N THR A 463 34.68 0.76 -5.89
CA THR A 463 34.74 1.78 -4.83
C THR A 463 34.22 3.12 -5.38
N PRO A 464 33.59 4.00 -4.58
CA PRO A 464 32.95 5.23 -5.07
C PRO A 464 33.89 6.21 -5.80
N ASN A 465 35.20 6.10 -5.61
CA ASN A 465 36.23 6.88 -6.30
C ASN A 465 36.71 6.26 -7.63
N GLY A 466 36.14 5.14 -8.08
CA GLY A 466 36.47 4.47 -9.34
C GLY A 466 37.78 3.66 -9.31
N THR A 467 38.22 3.20 -8.13
CA THR A 467 39.48 2.44 -7.97
C THR A 467 39.30 1.04 -7.38
N GLY A 468 38.09 0.49 -7.43
CA GLY A 468 37.78 -0.84 -6.95
C GLY A 468 38.50 -1.93 -7.76
N PHE A 469 38.55 -3.13 -7.20
CA PHE A 469 39.20 -4.28 -7.83
C PHE A 469 38.61 -4.54 -9.21
N SER A 470 37.28 -4.72 -9.30
CA SER A 470 36.57 -4.99 -10.55
C SER A 470 36.55 -3.83 -11.53
N GLN A 471 36.80 -2.60 -11.06
CA GLN A 471 36.92 -1.39 -11.90
C GLN A 471 38.32 -1.24 -12.51
N THR A 472 39.32 -1.99 -12.05
CA THR A 472 40.73 -1.80 -12.42
C THR A 472 41.48 -3.09 -12.75
N CYS A 473 40.85 -4.25 -12.57
CA CYS A 473 41.42 -5.54 -12.93
C CYS A 473 41.58 -5.69 -14.46
N THR A 474 42.24 -6.78 -14.88
CA THR A 474 42.40 -7.13 -16.30
C THR A 474 41.50 -8.30 -16.63
N ASP A 475 40.78 -8.19 -17.73
CA ASP A 475 40.15 -9.29 -18.46
C ASP A 475 40.86 -9.35 -19.83
N ALA A 476 41.76 -10.33 -20.01
CA ALA A 476 42.61 -10.44 -21.19
C ALA A 476 42.06 -11.39 -22.26
N ASP A 477 41.12 -12.27 -21.93
CA ASP A 477 40.49 -13.19 -22.89
C ASP A 477 39.03 -12.83 -23.25
N GLY A 478 38.44 -11.87 -22.56
CA GLY A 478 37.13 -11.27 -22.82
C GLY A 478 35.98 -12.11 -22.28
N ASP A 479 36.20 -12.89 -21.22
CA ASP A 479 35.21 -13.80 -20.64
C ASP A 479 34.29 -13.14 -19.58
N GLY A 480 34.52 -11.86 -19.26
CA GLY A 480 33.71 -11.09 -18.31
C GLY A 480 34.19 -11.16 -16.86
N PHE A 481 35.27 -11.89 -16.57
CA PHE A 481 35.84 -12.03 -15.24
C PHE A 481 37.28 -11.48 -15.16
N CYS A 482 37.71 -11.08 -13.97
CA CYS A 482 39.08 -10.66 -13.72
C CYS A 482 40.04 -11.87 -13.82
N ASP A 483 41.09 -11.77 -14.65
CA ASP A 483 42.17 -12.76 -14.82
C ASP A 483 42.87 -13.17 -13.51
N SER A 484 42.73 -12.35 -12.47
CA SER A 484 43.29 -12.56 -11.13
C SER A 484 42.15 -12.66 -10.12
N PRO A 485 42.21 -13.61 -9.17
CA PRO A 485 41.20 -13.74 -8.13
C PRO A 485 41.24 -12.53 -7.18
N ASN A 486 40.11 -12.25 -6.54
CA ASN A 486 40.05 -11.32 -5.41
C ASN A 486 40.14 -12.13 -4.11
N ASP A 487 41.21 -11.94 -3.34
CA ASP A 487 41.60 -12.85 -2.27
C ASP A 487 41.64 -12.11 -0.93
N PHE A 488 40.61 -12.33 -0.11
CA PHE A 488 40.45 -11.64 1.17
C PHE A 488 41.25 -12.32 2.28
N ASP A 489 41.24 -13.66 2.29
CA ASP A 489 42.00 -14.46 3.24
C ASP A 489 42.44 -15.81 2.66
N VAL A 490 43.71 -15.84 2.23
CA VAL A 490 44.44 -17.03 1.75
C VAL A 490 44.55 -18.16 2.78
N GLU A 491 44.53 -17.86 4.08
CA GLU A 491 44.70 -18.87 5.13
C GLU A 491 43.38 -19.58 5.44
N ASN A 492 42.25 -18.90 5.21
CA ASN A 492 40.89 -19.40 5.47
C ASN A 492 40.04 -19.66 4.21
N ASN A 493 40.65 -19.62 3.01
CA ASN A 493 40.00 -19.95 1.73
C ASN A 493 38.78 -19.05 1.41
N ASN A 494 38.90 -17.75 1.71
CA ASN A 494 37.93 -16.72 1.34
C ASN A 494 38.42 -15.96 0.11
N THR A 495 38.25 -16.58 -1.06
CA THR A 495 38.75 -16.09 -2.35
C THR A 495 37.63 -16.15 -3.40
N ASP A 496 37.39 -15.05 -4.11
CA ASP A 496 36.57 -15.02 -5.32
C ASP A 496 37.46 -15.37 -6.53
N PHE A 497 37.18 -16.49 -7.18
CA PHE A 497 37.91 -16.98 -8.36
C PHE A 497 37.33 -16.51 -9.69
N LEU A 498 36.17 -15.85 -9.71
CA LEU A 498 35.55 -15.27 -10.89
C LEU A 498 35.01 -13.84 -10.61
N PRO A 499 35.83 -12.88 -10.11
CA PRO A 499 35.33 -11.54 -9.83
C PRO A 499 34.87 -10.89 -11.14
N LEU A 500 33.68 -10.29 -11.16
CA LEU A 500 33.13 -9.63 -12.34
C LEU A 500 33.98 -8.42 -12.74
N VAL A 501 34.11 -8.14 -14.04
CA VAL A 501 34.70 -6.88 -14.52
C VAL A 501 33.66 -5.78 -14.74
N ALA A 502 34.10 -4.53 -14.79
CA ALA A 502 33.22 -3.43 -15.18
C ALA A 502 32.77 -3.57 -16.64
N PHE A 503 31.46 -3.76 -16.85
CA PHE A 503 30.87 -3.95 -18.17
C PHE A 503 30.60 -2.60 -18.85
N GLU A 504 31.47 -2.20 -19.78
CA GLU A 504 31.19 -1.09 -20.70
C GLU A 504 30.39 -1.59 -21.91
N SER A 505 29.09 -1.28 -21.95
CA SER A 505 28.26 -1.45 -23.14
C SER A 505 28.86 -0.72 -24.35
N GLU A 506 28.93 -1.35 -25.52
CA GLU A 506 29.43 -0.69 -26.76
C GLU A 506 28.50 0.44 -27.29
N ALA A 507 27.33 0.63 -26.68
CA ALA A 507 26.64 1.92 -26.71
C ALA A 507 27.09 2.76 -25.51
N GLY A 508 27.63 3.96 -25.77
CA GLY A 508 28.31 4.84 -24.79
C GLY A 508 27.45 5.50 -23.71
N THR A 509 26.50 4.76 -23.16
CA THR A 509 25.79 4.99 -21.91
C THR A 509 26.22 3.90 -20.93
N THR A 510 26.95 4.25 -19.88
CA THR A 510 27.19 3.34 -18.76
C THR A 510 25.83 2.89 -18.20
N PRO A 511 25.50 1.59 -18.19
CA PRO A 511 24.32 1.10 -17.50
C PRO A 511 24.62 1.09 -16.00
N THR A 512 24.67 2.27 -15.39
CA THR A 512 24.49 2.36 -13.95
C THR A 512 23.04 1.97 -13.69
N ARG A 513 22.80 0.80 -13.08
CA ARG A 513 21.57 0.54 -12.33
C ARG A 513 21.54 1.56 -11.19
N THR A 514 21.13 2.78 -11.54
CA THR A 514 20.70 3.79 -10.59
C THR A 514 19.59 3.10 -9.82
N ALA A 515 19.66 3.09 -8.49
CA ALA A 515 18.56 2.57 -7.69
C ALA A 515 17.27 3.12 -8.27
N THR A 516 16.36 2.24 -8.68
CA THR A 516 15.03 2.66 -9.13
C THR A 516 14.55 3.65 -8.08
N PRO A 517 14.20 4.90 -8.44
CA PRO A 517 13.62 5.80 -7.49
C PRO A 517 12.23 5.24 -7.17
N THR A 518 12.17 4.25 -6.27
CA THR A 518 11.01 3.98 -5.45
C THR A 518 10.61 5.34 -4.92
N ASP A 519 9.39 5.78 -5.25
CA ASP A 519 8.92 7.11 -4.89
C ASP A 519 9.18 7.35 -3.41
N THR A 520 10.24 8.12 -3.11
CA THR A 520 10.29 8.86 -1.87
C THR A 520 9.06 9.73 -1.96
N ALA A 521 8.04 9.38 -1.16
CA ALA A 521 6.79 10.11 -1.04
C ALA A 521 7.09 11.51 -0.50
N THR A 522 7.61 12.35 -1.40
CA THR A 522 7.92 13.76 -1.20
C THR A 522 6.58 14.45 -1.21
N GLU A 523 5.97 14.47 -0.04
CA GLU A 523 4.70 15.10 0.32
C GLU A 523 3.83 15.49 -0.89
N THR A 524 3.03 14.55 -1.39
CA THR A 524 1.73 14.97 -1.89
C THR A 524 1.05 15.64 -0.71
N ALA A 525 0.89 16.96 -0.79
CA ALA A 525 0.22 17.80 0.20
C ALA A 525 -1.23 17.32 0.37
N THR A 526 -1.40 16.31 1.20
CA THR A 526 -2.69 15.77 1.61
C THR A 526 -3.32 16.80 2.54
N ALA A 527 -4.64 16.95 2.44
CA ALA A 527 -5.39 18.10 2.93
C ALA A 527 -4.90 18.66 4.28
N THR A 528 -4.84 19.99 4.36
CA THR A 528 -4.96 20.68 5.65
C THR A 528 -6.35 20.37 6.21
N ASP A 529 -6.45 19.26 6.95
CA ASP A 529 -7.63 18.98 7.76
C ASP A 529 -7.79 20.14 8.73
N THR A 530 -8.84 20.90 8.48
CA THR A 530 -9.18 22.08 9.27
C THR A 530 -9.78 21.58 10.57
N VAL A 531 -8.91 21.27 11.53
CA VAL A 531 -9.28 20.91 12.90
C VAL A 531 -10.11 22.04 13.50
N THR A 532 -11.43 21.91 13.38
CA THR A 532 -12.40 22.75 14.08
C THR A 532 -12.70 22.10 15.43
N ALA A 533 -11.64 21.87 16.21
CA ALA A 533 -11.77 21.52 17.62
C ALA A 533 -12.32 22.76 18.34
N THR A 534 -13.58 22.67 18.79
CA THR A 534 -14.15 23.69 19.69
C THR A 534 -13.79 23.33 21.13
N ASP A 535 -12.50 23.43 21.45
CA ASP A 535 -12.02 23.18 22.81
C ASP A 535 -12.56 24.23 23.78
N THR A 536 -13.53 23.81 24.60
CA THR A 536 -13.99 24.57 25.77
C THR A 536 -13.65 23.79 27.04
N THR A 537 -12.36 23.73 27.39
CA THR A 537 -11.91 23.20 28.69
C THR A 537 -11.38 24.35 29.56
N THR A 538 -12.12 24.68 30.62
CA THR A 538 -11.68 25.67 31.63
C THR A 538 -10.94 24.96 32.75
N ALA A 539 -9.61 24.88 32.64
CA ALA A 539 -8.75 24.36 33.71
C ALA A 539 -8.24 25.49 34.62
N THR A 540 -8.64 25.46 35.90
CA THR A 540 -8.13 26.40 36.93
C THR A 540 -6.92 25.79 37.65
N ALA A 541 -5.71 26.23 37.32
CA ALA A 541 -4.50 25.80 38.02
C ALA A 541 -4.23 26.66 39.27
N THR A 542 -4.20 26.03 40.45
CA THR A 542 -3.66 26.64 41.69
C THR A 542 -2.37 25.93 42.09
N ALA A 543 -1.23 26.55 41.82
CA ALA A 543 0.07 26.04 42.26
C ALA A 543 0.52 26.73 43.57
N THR A 544 0.97 25.94 44.54
CA THR A 544 1.71 26.42 45.71
C THR A 544 2.98 25.59 45.85
N ALA A 545 4.14 26.19 45.60
CA ALA A 545 5.44 25.56 45.80
C ALA A 545 6.18 26.21 46.98
N THR A 546 6.75 25.40 47.87
CA THR A 546 7.60 25.84 48.98
C THR A 546 9.04 25.40 48.72
N ALA A 547 10.00 26.32 48.83
CA ALA A 547 11.42 26.08 48.56
C ALA A 547 12.23 25.77 49.84
N THR A 548 13.54 25.46 49.66
CA THR A 548 14.67 25.28 50.64
C THR A 548 15.28 23.86 50.53
N SER A 549 16.59 23.59 50.32
CA SER A 549 17.81 24.43 50.24
C SER A 549 19.00 23.73 49.51
N THR A 550 19.91 24.54 48.94
CA THR A 550 21.33 24.29 48.53
C THR A 550 22.26 23.91 49.71
N PRO A 551 23.60 23.64 49.58
CA PRO A 551 24.63 23.99 48.56
C PRO A 551 25.31 22.73 47.89
N THR A 552 26.43 22.71 47.15
CA THR A 552 27.63 23.60 47.04
C THR A 552 28.34 23.55 45.66
N GLU A 553 29.31 24.43 45.48
CA GLU A 553 30.17 24.78 44.31
C GLU A 553 31.20 23.75 43.81
N THR A 554 31.63 23.88 42.54
CA THR A 554 33.00 24.34 42.17
C THR A 554 33.02 24.84 40.71
N ALA A 555 33.74 25.93 40.43
CA ALA A 555 33.88 26.51 39.10
C ALA A 555 35.36 26.61 38.66
N THR A 556 35.62 26.63 37.34
CA THR A 556 36.87 27.15 36.75
C THR A 556 36.61 27.59 35.31
N GLU A 557 36.85 28.86 34.99
CA GLU A 557 36.97 29.37 33.61
C GLU A 557 38.45 29.44 33.19
N THR A 558 38.72 29.37 31.87
CA THR A 558 39.68 30.26 31.17
C THR A 558 39.44 30.20 29.64
N THR A 559 39.58 31.35 28.98
CA THR A 559 39.31 31.65 27.55
C THR A 559 40.57 31.45 26.65
N THR A 560 40.55 31.31 25.32
CA THR A 560 40.24 32.38 24.32
C THR A 560 40.34 31.91 22.84
N SER A 561 39.27 32.15 22.06
CA SER A 561 39.10 32.36 20.59
C SER A 561 40.03 31.79 19.48
N THR A 562 39.40 31.34 18.38
CA THR A 562 39.43 31.98 17.02
C THR A 562 38.17 31.61 16.21
N LYS A 563 37.73 32.48 15.28
CA LYS A 563 36.45 32.43 14.51
C LYS A 563 36.57 31.87 13.09
N THR A 564 35.47 31.33 12.54
CA THR A 564 34.82 31.60 11.21
C THR A 564 33.78 30.49 10.93
N ALA A 565 32.60 30.67 10.33
CA ALA A 565 31.60 31.75 10.35
C ALA A 565 30.25 31.15 9.89
N ALA A 566 29.12 31.48 10.52
CA ALA A 566 27.78 31.01 10.11
C ALA A 566 26.92 32.17 9.59
N ALA A 567 26.12 31.92 8.55
CA ALA A 567 25.28 32.94 7.91
C ALA A 567 24.03 33.26 8.74
N THR A 568 23.56 34.50 8.66
CA THR A 568 22.40 35.00 9.42
C THR A 568 21.29 35.44 8.47
N ALA A 569 20.10 34.85 8.58
CA ALA A 569 18.90 35.37 7.94
C ALA A 569 18.28 36.46 8.81
N THR A 570 18.10 37.67 8.26
CA THR A 570 17.45 38.80 8.95
C THR A 570 16.10 39.09 8.29
N ALA A 571 14.99 38.80 8.97
CA ALA A 571 13.67 39.24 8.54
C ALA A 571 13.46 40.72 8.92
N THR A 572 13.00 41.54 7.98
CA THR A 572 12.60 42.94 8.23
C THR A 572 11.09 43.08 8.05
N ALA A 573 10.40 43.54 9.10
CA ALA A 573 8.97 43.82 9.05
C ALA A 573 8.67 45.23 8.54
N THR A 574 7.50 45.43 7.94
CA THR A 574 6.85 46.75 7.79
C THR A 574 5.33 46.54 7.75
N GLU A 575 4.61 47.05 8.75
CA GLU A 575 3.14 47.13 8.75
C GLU A 575 2.63 48.19 7.76
N THR A 576 1.36 48.11 7.34
CA THR A 576 0.35 49.17 7.59
C THR A 576 -1.09 48.72 7.25
N ALA A 577 -1.96 48.76 8.27
CA ALA A 577 -3.43 48.97 8.26
C ALA A 577 -4.40 47.97 7.55
N ARG A 578 -5.07 47.14 8.38
CA ARG A 578 -6.52 47.22 8.77
C ARG A 578 -7.43 48.14 7.90
N ALA A 579 -8.71 47.85 7.61
CA ALA A 579 -9.70 47.06 8.36
C ALA A 579 -11.01 46.81 7.56
N THR A 580 -11.71 45.68 7.81
CA THR A 580 -13.18 45.58 8.11
C THR A 580 -14.20 46.04 7.02
N GLU A 581 -15.33 45.37 6.71
CA GLU A 581 -16.20 44.42 7.43
C GLU A 581 -17.00 43.46 6.49
N ALA A 582 -17.67 42.48 7.12
CA ALA A 582 -18.49 41.39 6.59
C ALA A 582 -19.71 41.74 5.70
N ALA A 583 -20.21 40.74 4.94
CA ALA A 583 -21.58 40.20 5.14
C ALA A 583 -21.85 38.89 4.36
N THR A 584 -22.58 37.99 5.02
CA THR A 584 -22.97 36.61 4.65
C THR A 584 -24.10 36.51 3.60
N ALA A 585 -24.18 35.33 2.94
CA ALA A 585 -25.40 34.52 2.69
C ALA A 585 -25.81 34.18 1.23
N THR A 586 -25.58 32.91 0.87
CA THR A 586 -26.59 31.91 0.42
C THR A 586 -27.63 32.25 -0.66
N ALA A 587 -27.55 31.57 -1.83
CA ALA A 587 -28.60 30.67 -2.39
C ALA A 587 -28.50 30.45 -3.92
N THR A 588 -28.52 29.18 -4.34
CA THR A 588 -28.88 28.63 -5.67
C THR A 588 -30.42 28.69 -5.90
N PRO A 589 -31.04 28.29 -7.05
CA PRO A 589 -30.53 28.02 -8.41
C PRO A 589 -31.44 28.50 -9.62
N ILE A 590 -30.98 28.25 -10.86
CA ILE A 590 -31.76 27.79 -12.07
C ILE A 590 -32.65 28.75 -12.95
N GLU A 591 -32.73 28.39 -14.26
CA GLU A 591 -33.63 28.80 -15.39
C GLU A 591 -33.37 30.07 -16.24
N THR A 592 -32.70 29.84 -17.39
CA THR A 592 -33.13 30.11 -18.80
C THR A 592 -33.96 31.36 -19.20
N THR A 593 -33.47 32.19 -20.16
CA THR A 593 -34.02 32.37 -21.54
C THR A 593 -33.53 33.63 -22.34
N THR A 594 -33.01 33.37 -23.55
CA THR A 594 -33.43 33.96 -24.86
C THR A 594 -33.37 35.49 -25.15
N THR A 595 -32.29 35.88 -25.86
CA THR A 595 -32.16 36.88 -26.96
C THR A 595 -32.53 38.38 -26.82
N THR A 596 -31.52 39.25 -27.05
CA THR A 596 -31.44 40.34 -28.08
C THR A 596 -32.62 41.33 -28.19
N PRO A 597 -32.43 42.67 -27.97
CA PRO A 597 -31.78 43.48 -29.01
C PRO A 597 -30.98 44.76 -28.62
N THR A 598 -29.94 45.01 -29.44
CA THR A 598 -29.52 46.29 -30.07
C THR A 598 -29.61 47.63 -29.31
N GLU A 599 -28.44 48.26 -29.11
CA GLU A 599 -28.26 49.63 -28.62
C GLU A 599 -28.65 50.75 -29.61
N THR A 600 -28.91 51.96 -29.08
CA THR A 600 -28.79 53.32 -29.70
C THR A 600 -29.16 54.34 -28.59
N ALA A 601 -28.44 55.44 -28.25
CA ALA A 601 -27.18 56.00 -28.76
C ALA A 601 -26.62 57.12 -27.82
N THR A 602 -25.29 57.38 -27.90
CA THR A 602 -24.61 58.71 -27.93
C THR A 602 -24.85 59.72 -26.78
N ALA A 603 -23.86 60.42 -26.18
CA ALA A 603 -22.37 60.39 -26.12
C ALA A 603 -21.94 61.34 -24.94
N THR A 604 -20.70 61.39 -24.44
CA THR A 604 -19.60 62.18 -25.05
C THR A 604 -18.31 62.10 -24.19
N THR A 605 -17.25 61.52 -24.77
CA THR A 605 -15.79 61.71 -24.55
C THR A 605 -15.18 61.77 -23.14
N THR A 606 -14.29 60.80 -22.88
CA THR A 606 -12.98 61.02 -22.21
C THR A 606 -11.88 60.37 -23.07
N ALA A 607 -10.63 60.78 -22.88
CA ALA A 607 -9.52 60.66 -23.84
C ALA A 607 -9.11 59.23 -24.27
N THR A 608 -8.62 59.17 -25.50
CA THR A 608 -7.96 58.03 -26.16
C THR A 608 -6.85 57.41 -25.31
N ALA A 609 -7.03 56.15 -24.92
CA ALA A 609 -5.92 55.21 -24.82
C ALA A 609 -5.70 54.60 -26.21
N THR A 610 -4.48 54.69 -26.74
CA THR A 610 -4.13 54.03 -28.01
C THR A 610 -4.16 52.53 -27.78
N ALA A 611 -5.04 51.82 -28.48
CA ALA A 611 -4.88 50.38 -28.63
C ALA A 611 -3.58 50.14 -29.41
N THR A 612 -2.56 49.59 -28.74
CA THR A 612 -1.49 48.92 -29.44
C THR A 612 -2.13 47.74 -30.14
N ALA A 613 -2.28 47.83 -31.47
CA ALA A 613 -2.61 46.65 -32.24
C ALA A 613 -1.46 45.65 -32.04
N THR A 614 -1.76 44.49 -31.46
CA THR A 614 -0.93 43.31 -31.64
C THR A 614 -0.69 43.17 -33.14
N PRO A 615 0.57 43.02 -33.61
CA PRO A 615 0.82 42.89 -35.03
C PRO A 615 0.03 41.69 -35.56
N THR A 616 -0.85 41.91 -36.52
CA THR A 616 -1.42 40.80 -37.31
C THR A 616 -0.26 40.11 -38.00
N ARG A 617 0.19 38.96 -37.48
CA ARG A 617 1.20 38.10 -38.10
C ARG A 617 0.73 37.86 -39.54
N SER A 618 1.46 38.38 -40.53
CA SER A 618 1.01 38.33 -41.93
C SER A 618 1.35 37.00 -42.62
N GLU A 619 2.02 36.13 -41.88
CA GLU A 619 2.43 34.78 -42.21
C GLU A 619 1.48 33.80 -41.50
N PRO A 620 1.41 32.53 -41.93
CA PRO A 620 0.77 31.47 -41.15
C PRO A 620 1.47 31.29 -39.79
N ASP A 621 0.81 30.57 -38.87
CA ASP A 621 1.32 30.22 -37.53
C ASP A 621 0.70 28.86 -37.16
N VAL A 622 1.49 27.80 -36.99
CA VAL A 622 0.96 26.47 -36.65
C VAL A 622 0.92 26.26 -35.14
N ALA A 623 -0.23 25.86 -34.61
CA ALA A 623 -0.36 25.40 -33.23
C ALA A 623 -1.17 24.10 -33.16
N VAL A 624 -0.93 23.31 -32.11
CA VAL A 624 -1.50 21.96 -31.92
C VAL A 624 -2.07 21.79 -30.52
N SER A 625 -3.13 21.01 -30.38
CA SER A 625 -3.69 20.64 -29.08
C SER A 625 -4.43 19.29 -29.12
N PRO A 626 -4.10 18.32 -28.25
CA PRO A 626 -3.01 18.34 -27.27
C PRO A 626 -1.62 18.23 -27.92
N GLU A 627 -0.55 18.50 -27.14
CA GLU A 627 0.86 18.33 -27.57
C GLU A 627 1.39 16.90 -27.36
N ALA A 628 0.68 16.08 -26.60
CA ALA A 628 0.92 14.66 -26.44
C ALA A 628 -0.41 13.88 -26.46
N VAL A 629 -0.39 12.65 -26.98
CA VAL A 629 -1.54 11.76 -27.09
C VAL A 629 -1.17 10.40 -26.52
N GLU A 630 -1.83 10.03 -25.43
CA GLU A 630 -1.68 8.73 -24.78
C GLU A 630 -2.92 7.87 -25.05
N PHE A 631 -2.71 6.66 -25.58
CA PHE A 631 -3.76 5.67 -25.80
C PHE A 631 -3.81 4.65 -24.65
N ALA A 632 -5.01 4.37 -24.14
CA ALA A 632 -5.25 3.25 -23.23
C ALA A 632 -4.93 1.90 -23.92
N PRO A 633 -4.67 0.81 -23.16
CA PRO A 633 -4.18 -0.46 -23.72
C PRO A 633 -5.04 -1.02 -24.87
N VAL A 634 -4.44 -1.11 -26.07
CA VAL A 634 -5.09 -1.62 -27.29
C VAL A 634 -4.64 -3.06 -27.55
N THR A 635 -5.60 -3.92 -27.83
CA THR A 635 -5.34 -5.31 -28.19
C THR A 635 -4.72 -5.39 -29.59
N VAL A 636 -3.74 -6.28 -29.79
CA VAL A 636 -3.09 -6.49 -31.10
C VAL A 636 -4.12 -6.80 -32.18
N GLY A 637 -4.05 -6.07 -33.29
CA GLY A 637 -5.00 -6.16 -34.41
C GLY A 637 -6.28 -5.34 -34.24
N GLU A 638 -6.51 -4.70 -33.10
CA GLU A 638 -7.56 -3.68 -32.92
C GLU A 638 -7.06 -2.27 -33.28
N THR A 639 -7.92 -1.25 -33.15
CA THR A 639 -7.55 0.14 -33.41
C THR A 639 -8.31 1.09 -32.49
N ALA A 640 -7.57 1.87 -31.70
CA ALA A 640 -8.10 3.04 -31.01
C ALA A 640 -7.90 4.30 -31.88
N SER A 641 -8.70 5.34 -31.66
CA SER A 641 -8.53 6.62 -32.36
C SER A 641 -8.97 7.80 -31.52
N THR A 642 -8.25 8.91 -31.65
CA THR A 642 -8.53 10.20 -31.03
C THR A 642 -8.20 11.33 -32.03
N SER A 643 -8.17 12.58 -31.61
CA SER A 643 -7.87 13.71 -32.50
C SER A 643 -6.93 14.74 -31.89
N VAL A 644 -5.93 15.15 -32.68
CA VAL A 644 -5.14 16.36 -32.49
C VAL A 644 -5.81 17.50 -33.26
N THR A 645 -5.97 18.65 -32.62
CA THR A 645 -6.49 19.87 -33.27
C THR A 645 -5.32 20.70 -33.76
N VAL A 646 -5.29 21.04 -35.05
CA VAL A 646 -4.32 21.95 -35.66
C VAL A 646 -4.99 23.30 -35.90
N SER A 647 -4.51 24.35 -35.24
CA SER A 647 -5.02 25.72 -35.37
C SER A 647 -4.05 26.59 -36.17
N ASN A 648 -4.59 27.66 -36.78
CA ASN A 648 -3.80 28.69 -37.43
C ASN A 648 -3.91 30.02 -36.67
N GLU A 649 -2.92 30.35 -35.86
CA GLU A 649 -2.88 31.61 -35.10
C GLU A 649 -2.43 32.80 -35.98
N GLY A 650 -1.98 32.51 -37.20
CA GLY A 650 -1.46 33.47 -38.18
C GLY A 650 -2.54 34.17 -39.00
N GLY A 651 -2.11 35.17 -39.77
CA GLY A 651 -2.97 36.01 -40.61
C GLY A 651 -2.99 35.62 -42.09
N ALA A 652 -2.27 34.57 -42.49
CA ALA A 652 -2.32 33.96 -43.81
C ALA A 652 -2.71 32.47 -43.72
N PRO A 653 -3.25 31.84 -44.79
CA PRO A 653 -3.64 30.43 -44.74
C PRO A 653 -2.45 29.51 -44.49
N LEU A 654 -2.58 28.69 -43.43
CA LEU A 654 -1.68 27.60 -43.10
C LEU A 654 -2.02 26.41 -44.00
N ALA A 655 -1.06 25.96 -44.80
CA ALA A 655 -1.17 24.76 -45.63
C ALA A 655 -0.33 23.66 -44.98
N VAL A 656 -0.99 22.61 -44.52
CA VAL A 656 -0.36 21.38 -43.99
C VAL A 656 -0.13 20.44 -45.17
N SER A 657 1.11 20.01 -45.36
CA SER A 657 1.57 19.21 -46.49
C SER A 657 1.84 17.74 -46.18
N ALA A 658 1.90 17.36 -44.90
CA ALA A 658 1.89 15.98 -44.44
C ALA A 658 1.43 15.91 -42.99
N THR A 659 0.88 14.76 -42.59
CA THR A 659 0.75 14.37 -41.17
C THR A 659 1.30 12.96 -41.00
N ASP A 660 2.60 12.84 -40.80
CA ASP A 660 3.32 11.56 -40.79
C ASP A 660 3.69 11.14 -39.36
N ALA A 661 3.54 9.85 -39.04
CA ALA A 661 4.11 9.30 -37.82
C ALA A 661 5.56 8.90 -38.06
N THR A 662 6.47 9.28 -37.16
CA THR A 662 7.92 9.01 -37.22
C THR A 662 8.41 8.38 -35.91
N GLY A 663 9.65 7.88 -35.92
CA GLY A 663 10.24 7.13 -34.80
C GLY A 663 10.09 5.61 -34.91
N THR A 664 10.57 4.89 -33.88
CA THR A 664 10.77 3.43 -33.92
C THR A 664 9.46 2.63 -34.08
N ASN A 665 8.37 3.07 -33.45
CA ASN A 665 7.07 2.41 -33.52
C ASN A 665 6.07 3.10 -34.45
N ALA A 666 6.54 3.96 -35.37
CA ALA A 666 5.70 4.75 -36.27
C ALA A 666 4.64 3.93 -37.02
N SER A 667 4.94 2.68 -37.39
CA SER A 667 4.02 1.79 -38.09
C SER A 667 2.77 1.39 -37.29
N ALA A 668 2.79 1.53 -35.96
CA ALA A 668 1.61 1.31 -35.12
C ALA A 668 0.66 2.52 -35.08
N PHE A 669 1.04 3.66 -35.69
CA PHE A 669 0.27 4.89 -35.67
C PHE A 669 -0.07 5.36 -37.09
N ALA A 670 -1.24 5.97 -37.26
CA ALA A 670 -1.66 6.58 -38.52
C ALA A 670 -2.43 7.88 -38.27
N ALA A 671 -2.20 8.90 -39.10
CA ALA A 671 -2.90 10.18 -39.02
C ALA A 671 -3.71 10.48 -40.29
N SER A 672 -4.80 11.24 -40.15
CA SER A 672 -5.65 11.64 -41.28
C SER A 672 -6.51 12.87 -40.94
N PRO A 673 -6.70 13.85 -41.86
CA PRO A 673 -6.20 13.89 -43.23
C PRO A 673 -4.74 14.36 -43.31
N ASP A 674 -4.02 13.78 -44.27
CA ASP A 674 -2.60 14.01 -44.57
C ASP A 674 -2.30 15.44 -45.07
N GLU A 675 -3.07 15.93 -46.06
CA GLU A 675 -2.95 17.29 -46.58
C GLU A 675 -4.23 18.11 -46.33
N PHE A 676 -4.10 19.36 -45.87
CA PHE A 676 -5.22 20.30 -45.74
C PHE A 676 -4.78 21.77 -45.65
N THR A 677 -5.74 22.68 -45.52
CA THR A 677 -5.48 24.11 -45.33
C THR A 677 -6.39 24.66 -44.25
N VAL A 678 -5.81 25.38 -43.29
CA VAL A 678 -6.50 26.04 -42.18
C VAL A 678 -6.52 27.55 -42.43
N PRO A 679 -7.69 28.19 -42.62
CA PRO A 679 -7.77 29.65 -42.73
C PRO A 679 -7.28 30.36 -41.46
N PRO A 680 -6.90 31.65 -41.53
CA PRO A 680 -6.55 32.45 -40.36
C PRO A 680 -7.61 32.39 -39.25
N SER A 681 -7.17 32.08 -38.02
CA SER A 681 -8.02 31.94 -36.82
C SER A 681 -9.10 30.85 -36.89
N GLU A 682 -8.94 29.85 -37.77
CA GLU A 682 -9.72 28.62 -37.79
C GLU A 682 -8.87 27.44 -37.28
N GLU A 683 -9.50 26.27 -37.12
CA GLU A 683 -8.87 25.04 -36.65
C GLU A 683 -9.33 23.81 -37.45
N ARG A 684 -8.56 22.72 -37.37
CA ARG A 684 -8.86 21.46 -38.03
C ARG A 684 -8.40 20.26 -37.20
N ALA A 685 -9.32 19.35 -36.90
CA ALA A 685 -8.97 18.06 -36.33
C ALA A 685 -8.26 17.14 -37.35
N VAL A 686 -7.15 16.56 -36.91
CA VAL A 686 -6.44 15.40 -37.47
C VAL A 686 -6.75 14.22 -36.57
N THR A 687 -7.38 13.17 -37.12
CA THR A 687 -7.59 11.92 -36.40
C THR A 687 -6.29 11.15 -36.35
N VAL A 688 -5.87 10.77 -35.14
CA VAL A 688 -4.73 9.88 -34.90
C VAL A 688 -5.28 8.53 -34.45
N ALA A 689 -4.84 7.46 -35.10
CA ALA A 689 -5.19 6.09 -34.80
C ALA A 689 -3.96 5.33 -34.28
N PHE A 690 -4.16 4.49 -33.27
CA PHE A 690 -3.17 3.55 -32.76
C PHE A 690 -3.69 2.12 -33.00
N ALA A 691 -2.92 1.34 -33.76
CA ALA A 691 -3.24 0.02 -34.24
C ALA A 691 -1.99 -0.88 -34.14
N PRO A 692 -1.69 -1.44 -32.95
CA PRO A 692 -0.52 -2.28 -32.76
C PRO A 692 -0.64 -3.61 -33.51
N GLU A 693 0.37 -3.94 -34.30
CA GLU A 693 0.46 -5.22 -35.03
C GLU A 693 1.13 -6.33 -34.21
N THR A 694 1.92 -6.01 -33.17
CA THR A 694 2.60 -6.95 -32.26
C THR A 694 2.69 -6.38 -30.85
N VAL A 695 2.87 -7.25 -29.85
CA VAL A 695 3.13 -6.83 -28.45
C VAL A 695 4.57 -6.35 -28.30
N GLY A 696 5.57 -7.24 -28.36
CA GLY A 696 6.97 -6.88 -28.12
C GLY A 696 7.13 -6.17 -26.77
N SER A 697 7.78 -5.02 -26.75
CA SER A 697 7.99 -4.18 -25.55
C SER A 697 6.73 -3.54 -24.92
N CYS A 698 5.51 -4.02 -25.22
CA CYS A 698 4.17 -3.43 -25.04
C CYS A 698 4.01 -1.96 -25.43
N GLU A 699 4.75 -1.06 -24.79
CA GLU A 699 4.83 0.36 -25.07
C GLU A 699 5.26 0.61 -26.51
N LYS A 700 4.48 1.45 -27.19
CA LYS A 700 4.74 1.98 -28.52
C LYS A 700 4.78 3.50 -28.41
N ALA A 701 5.97 4.06 -28.61
CA ALA A 701 6.18 5.50 -28.73
C ALA A 701 6.54 5.90 -30.17
N ALA A 702 5.95 6.99 -30.63
CA ALA A 702 6.18 7.62 -31.93
C ALA A 702 5.98 9.14 -31.83
N THR A 703 6.34 9.88 -32.86
CA THR A 703 6.07 11.33 -32.96
C THR A 703 5.23 11.60 -34.20
N LEU A 704 4.14 12.36 -34.07
CA LEU A 704 3.40 12.89 -35.20
C LEU A 704 4.06 14.18 -35.68
N GLU A 705 4.61 14.18 -36.89
CA GLU A 705 5.17 15.35 -37.57
C GLU A 705 4.09 15.98 -38.47
N ILE A 706 3.83 17.27 -38.26
CA ILE A 706 2.86 18.07 -39.01
C ILE A 706 3.64 19.11 -39.81
N ASP A 707 3.96 18.78 -41.06
CA ASP A 707 4.70 19.64 -41.98
C ASP A 707 3.79 20.72 -42.57
N SER A 708 4.26 21.96 -42.59
CA SER A 708 3.46 23.10 -43.04
C SER A 708 4.25 24.17 -43.79
N ASN A 709 3.52 25.18 -44.31
CA ASN A 709 4.10 26.38 -44.91
C ASN A 709 4.44 27.48 -43.88
N ASP A 710 4.43 27.19 -42.58
CA ASP A 710 4.95 28.09 -41.57
C ASP A 710 6.49 28.19 -41.65
N SER A 711 7.02 29.38 -41.38
CA SER A 711 8.37 29.75 -41.80
C SER A 711 9.41 29.76 -40.69
N ASP A 712 8.98 29.86 -39.44
CA ASP A 712 9.79 29.64 -38.24
C ASP A 712 9.52 28.26 -37.59
N GLU A 713 8.30 27.72 -37.72
CA GLU A 713 7.94 26.34 -37.33
C GLU A 713 7.44 25.49 -38.54
N PRO A 714 8.32 25.12 -39.50
CA PRO A 714 7.92 24.36 -40.69
C PRO A 714 7.41 22.93 -40.41
N THR A 715 7.72 22.38 -39.24
CA THR A 715 7.25 21.07 -38.76
C THR A 715 6.89 21.21 -37.29
N ARG A 716 5.63 20.93 -36.91
CA ARG A 716 5.19 20.86 -35.52
C ARG A 716 5.04 19.40 -35.09
N THR A 717 5.51 19.05 -33.89
CA THR A 717 5.46 17.68 -33.36
C THR A 717 4.35 17.50 -32.31
N VAL A 718 3.79 16.30 -32.25
CA VAL A 718 2.96 15.81 -31.14
C VAL A 718 3.45 14.43 -30.73
N ASP A 719 3.71 14.22 -29.44
CA ASP A 719 4.18 12.92 -28.95
C ASP A 719 3.03 11.91 -28.89
N LEU A 720 3.27 10.69 -29.36
CA LEU A 720 2.29 9.60 -29.37
C LEU A 720 2.80 8.44 -28.50
N SER A 721 1.98 7.99 -27.54
CA SER A 721 2.25 6.81 -26.74
C SER A 721 1.02 5.90 -26.66
N GLY A 722 1.24 4.60 -26.50
CA GLY A 722 0.18 3.64 -26.25
C GLY A 722 0.75 2.26 -25.92
N THR A 723 0.05 1.50 -25.09
CA THR A 723 0.41 0.12 -24.77
C THR A 723 -0.37 -0.87 -25.61
N SER A 724 0.34 -1.89 -26.10
CA SER A 724 -0.23 -3.04 -26.80
C SER A 724 -0.34 -4.24 -25.87
N ARG A 725 -1.38 -5.05 -26.03
CA ARG A 725 -1.58 -6.31 -25.27
C ARG A 725 -2.08 -7.45 -26.17
N PRO A 726 -1.96 -8.72 -25.73
CA PRO A 726 -2.48 -9.84 -26.49
C PRO A 726 -3.99 -9.80 -26.71
N ALA A 727 -4.42 -10.44 -27.79
CA ALA A 727 -5.82 -10.81 -28.00
C ALA A 727 -6.24 -11.96 -27.09
N VAL A 728 -7.55 -12.06 -26.85
CA VAL A 728 -8.18 -13.11 -26.03
C VAL A 728 -7.69 -14.49 -26.46
N VAL A 729 -7.29 -15.31 -25.49
CA VAL A 729 -6.89 -16.71 -25.74
C VAL A 729 -8.15 -17.57 -25.87
N ASP A 730 -8.15 -18.52 -26.81
CA ASP A 730 -9.34 -19.28 -27.18
C ASP A 730 -9.93 -20.04 -25.97
N GLY A 731 -11.20 -19.79 -25.69
CA GLY A 731 -11.93 -20.36 -24.55
C GLY A 731 -12.09 -19.44 -23.33
N PHE A 732 -11.45 -18.26 -23.31
CA PHE A 732 -11.60 -17.25 -22.26
C PHE A 732 -12.44 -16.05 -22.73
N GLU A 733 -12.93 -15.22 -21.78
CA GLU A 733 -13.81 -14.08 -22.08
C GLU A 733 -13.05 -12.73 -22.13
N ASN A 734 -11.89 -12.65 -21.47
CA ASN A 734 -11.09 -11.43 -21.29
C ASN A 734 -9.70 -11.57 -21.95
N PRO A 735 -9.06 -10.46 -22.38
CA PRO A 735 -7.67 -10.51 -22.86
C PRO A 735 -6.71 -10.74 -21.68
N PRO A 736 -5.59 -11.46 -21.89
CA PRO A 736 -4.57 -11.70 -20.87
C PRO A 736 -4.09 -10.42 -20.17
N VAL A 737 -3.62 -10.59 -18.94
CA VAL A 737 -3.11 -9.51 -18.08
C VAL A 737 -1.65 -9.77 -17.70
N ASP A 738 -0.86 -8.71 -17.77
CA ASP A 738 0.50 -8.57 -17.26
C ASP A 738 0.39 -7.98 -15.82
N PRO A 739 0.66 -8.74 -14.73
CA PRO A 739 0.44 -8.27 -13.37
C PRO A 739 1.68 -7.67 -12.69
N ASP A 740 2.90 -7.81 -13.22
CA ASP A 740 4.13 -7.18 -12.69
C ASP A 740 4.81 -6.17 -13.65
N GLY A 741 4.33 -6.05 -14.88
CA GLY A 741 4.65 -4.99 -15.84
C GLY A 741 5.87 -5.26 -16.70
N ASP A 742 6.28 -6.53 -16.86
CA ASP A 742 7.51 -6.91 -17.59
C ASP A 742 7.30 -7.15 -19.10
N CYS A 743 6.05 -7.00 -19.57
CA CYS A 743 5.57 -7.27 -20.94
C CYS A 743 5.35 -8.73 -21.33
N ARG A 744 5.38 -9.65 -20.38
CA ARG A 744 4.80 -10.98 -20.50
C ARG A 744 3.41 -10.96 -19.86
N PHE A 745 2.60 -11.97 -20.19
CA PHE A 745 1.17 -11.99 -19.86
C PHE A 745 0.81 -13.30 -19.17
N GLU A 746 1.29 -13.44 -17.94
CA GLU A 746 1.24 -14.63 -17.07
C GLU A 746 -0.20 -15.00 -16.74
N ASN A 747 -1.05 -13.99 -16.52
CA ASN A 747 -2.48 -14.18 -16.31
C ASN A 747 -3.19 -14.36 -17.66
N VAL A 748 -2.93 -15.50 -18.28
CA VAL A 748 -3.43 -15.94 -19.60
C VAL A 748 -4.96 -15.98 -19.66
N ASN A 749 -5.63 -16.27 -18.54
CA ASN A 749 -7.09 -16.42 -18.48
C ASN A 749 -7.83 -15.14 -18.01
N ALA A 750 -7.10 -14.17 -17.47
CA ALA A 750 -7.56 -12.89 -16.92
C ALA A 750 -8.65 -13.04 -15.83
N GLN A 751 -8.38 -13.89 -14.83
CA GLN A 751 -9.14 -14.03 -13.58
C GLN A 751 -8.30 -13.57 -12.37
N ASP A 752 -8.71 -13.94 -11.15
CA ASP A 752 -8.36 -13.29 -9.88
C ASP A 752 -6.91 -13.54 -9.39
N GLY A 753 -5.92 -13.09 -10.17
CA GLY A 753 -4.49 -13.31 -9.95
C GLY A 753 -3.87 -14.11 -11.09
N PHE A 754 -2.58 -14.42 -10.97
CA PHE A 754 -1.89 -15.39 -11.81
C PHE A 754 -1.70 -16.66 -10.97
N ASP A 755 -2.16 -17.81 -11.47
CA ASP A 755 -2.11 -19.09 -10.74
C ASP A 755 -1.89 -20.32 -11.65
N VAL A 756 -1.96 -21.52 -11.06
CA VAL A 756 -1.84 -22.81 -11.77
C VAL A 756 -2.89 -23.03 -12.88
N VAL A 757 -4.00 -22.27 -12.90
CA VAL A 757 -5.01 -22.30 -13.95
C VAL A 757 -4.51 -21.57 -15.20
N ASP A 758 -3.66 -20.55 -15.07
CA ASP A 758 -3.00 -19.91 -16.20
C ASP A 758 -1.93 -20.80 -16.84
N VAL A 759 -1.15 -21.51 -16.04
CA VAL A 759 -0.23 -22.56 -16.54
C VAL A 759 -1.00 -23.61 -17.33
N GLN A 760 -2.20 -23.99 -16.87
CA GLN A 760 -3.10 -24.88 -17.61
C GLN A 760 -3.71 -24.22 -18.85
N ALA A 761 -4.02 -22.92 -18.81
CA ALA A 761 -4.55 -22.15 -19.92
C ALA A 761 -3.55 -22.03 -21.06
N LEU A 762 -2.28 -21.73 -20.76
CA LEU A 762 -1.17 -21.70 -21.70
C LEU A 762 -0.97 -23.09 -22.32
N PHE A 763 -0.80 -24.13 -21.49
CA PHE A 763 -0.59 -25.50 -21.95
C PHE A 763 -1.75 -26.03 -22.82
N ALA A 764 -3.00 -25.67 -22.50
CA ALA A 764 -4.16 -26.06 -23.29
C ALA A 764 -4.26 -25.36 -24.66
N ASN A 765 -3.54 -24.25 -24.85
CA ASN A 765 -3.63 -23.39 -26.03
C ASN A 765 -2.34 -23.26 -26.85
N LEU A 766 -1.27 -24.00 -26.54
CA LEU A 766 -0.01 -24.00 -27.31
C LEU A 766 -0.22 -24.02 -28.84
N ASP A 767 -0.91 -25.05 -29.35
CA ASP A 767 -1.26 -25.20 -30.79
C ASP A 767 -2.09 -24.04 -31.38
N ALA A 768 -2.73 -23.22 -30.53
CA ALA A 768 -3.54 -22.06 -30.90
C ALA A 768 -2.81 -20.72 -30.71
N LEU A 769 -1.65 -20.73 -30.03
CA LEU A 769 -0.78 -19.58 -29.87
C LEU A 769 0.30 -19.50 -30.97
N GLU A 770 0.76 -20.65 -31.48
CA GLU A 770 1.74 -20.76 -32.57
C GLU A 770 1.32 -19.93 -33.80
N GLY A 771 2.17 -18.97 -34.20
CA GLY A 771 2.00 -18.12 -35.37
C GLY A 771 1.03 -16.95 -35.19
N ARG A 772 0.64 -16.61 -33.95
CA ARG A 772 -0.07 -15.35 -33.66
C ARG A 772 0.91 -14.17 -33.66
N ALA A 773 0.41 -12.97 -33.97
CA ALA A 773 1.24 -11.76 -33.98
C ALA A 773 1.62 -11.24 -32.57
N ASP A 774 1.03 -11.84 -31.54
CA ASP A 774 1.30 -11.64 -30.11
C ASP A 774 1.85 -12.91 -29.43
N GLU A 775 2.35 -13.89 -30.20
CA GLU A 775 2.93 -15.13 -29.65
C GLU A 775 4.10 -14.85 -28.68
N ALA A 776 4.93 -13.85 -29.00
CA ALA A 776 6.06 -13.43 -28.17
C ALA A 776 5.68 -12.84 -26.80
N ALA A 777 4.40 -12.58 -26.54
CA ALA A 777 3.91 -12.20 -25.20
C ALA A 777 3.77 -13.40 -24.24
N PHE A 778 3.95 -14.62 -24.76
CA PHE A 778 3.94 -15.88 -24.03
C PHE A 778 5.22 -16.72 -24.26
N ASP A 779 6.25 -16.11 -24.87
CA ASP A 779 7.61 -16.66 -24.90
C ASP A 779 8.29 -16.25 -23.58
N PHE A 780 8.17 -17.12 -22.58
CA PHE A 780 8.66 -16.87 -21.22
C PHE A 780 10.15 -17.23 -21.07
N ASN A 781 10.80 -17.68 -22.14
CA ASN A 781 12.16 -18.17 -22.14
C ASN A 781 13.14 -17.39 -23.06
N ASP A 782 12.59 -16.52 -23.92
CA ASP A 782 13.25 -15.65 -24.91
C ASP A 782 14.03 -16.41 -26.02
N GLU A 783 13.73 -17.69 -26.28
CA GLU A 783 14.42 -18.44 -27.33
C GLU A 783 13.92 -18.13 -28.75
N GLY A 784 12.73 -17.53 -28.88
CA GLY A 784 12.25 -16.93 -30.12
C GLY A 784 11.93 -17.92 -31.24
N ASP A 785 11.61 -19.18 -30.91
CA ASP A 785 11.16 -20.20 -31.87
C ASP A 785 9.66 -20.57 -31.76
N GLY A 786 8.92 -19.87 -30.89
CA GLY A 786 7.45 -19.93 -30.74
C GLY A 786 7.05 -20.37 -29.33
N VAL A 787 5.75 -20.30 -29.02
CA VAL A 787 5.25 -20.69 -27.68
C VAL A 787 5.21 -22.21 -27.54
N ASP A 788 5.99 -22.75 -26.62
CA ASP A 788 6.32 -24.18 -26.53
C ASP A 788 6.17 -24.76 -25.08
N ILE A 789 6.54 -26.02 -24.87
CA ILE A 789 6.45 -26.68 -23.56
C ILE A 789 7.49 -26.18 -22.52
N VAL A 790 8.56 -25.54 -22.96
CA VAL A 790 9.56 -24.84 -22.14
C VAL A 790 8.97 -23.53 -21.61
N ASP A 791 8.16 -22.82 -22.40
CA ASP A 791 7.42 -21.64 -21.93
C ASP A 791 6.43 -21.99 -20.83
N VAL A 792 5.67 -23.07 -20.99
CA VAL A 792 4.80 -23.61 -19.92
C VAL A 792 5.61 -23.99 -18.68
N GLN A 793 6.84 -24.50 -18.84
CA GLN A 793 7.73 -24.77 -17.71
C GLN A 793 8.28 -23.50 -17.08
N ARG A 794 8.55 -22.44 -17.84
CA ARG A 794 8.96 -21.13 -17.33
C ARG A 794 7.82 -20.46 -16.59
N LEU A 795 6.63 -20.37 -17.17
CA LEU A 795 5.43 -19.87 -16.50
C LEU A 795 5.13 -20.67 -15.22
N PHE A 796 5.33 -21.99 -15.20
CA PHE A 796 5.19 -22.78 -13.97
C PHE A 796 6.31 -22.54 -12.93
N VAL A 797 7.50 -22.12 -13.36
CA VAL A 797 8.58 -21.68 -12.45
C VAL A 797 8.36 -20.24 -11.98
N GLU A 798 7.72 -19.40 -12.79
CA GLU A 798 7.21 -18.05 -12.48
C GLU A 798 6.13 -18.14 -11.40
N GLU A 799 5.15 -19.03 -11.58
CA GLU A 799 4.15 -19.40 -10.57
C GLU A 799 4.88 -19.77 -9.28
N ARG A 800 5.83 -20.72 -9.32
CA ARG A 800 6.63 -21.14 -8.15
C ARG A 800 7.55 -20.08 -7.55
N ARG A 801 7.77 -18.95 -8.21
CA ARG A 801 8.49 -17.78 -7.67
C ARG A 801 7.55 -16.80 -6.98
N ARG A 802 6.25 -16.84 -7.29
CA ARG A 802 5.18 -16.17 -6.51
C ARG A 802 4.62 -17.08 -5.41
N ASP A 803 4.50 -18.37 -5.70
CA ASP A 803 3.97 -19.44 -4.86
C ASP A 803 5.14 -20.32 -4.39
N GLY A 804 5.75 -19.97 -3.25
CA GLY A 804 6.92 -20.63 -2.68
C GLY A 804 6.71 -22.07 -2.19
N SER A 805 6.17 -22.98 -3.02
CA SER A 805 5.97 -24.40 -2.70
C SER A 805 6.31 -25.30 -3.89
N GLY A 806 7.36 -26.14 -3.75
CA GLY A 806 7.96 -26.74 -4.95
C GLY A 806 8.71 -28.06 -4.91
N GLY A 807 9.16 -28.62 -3.77
CA GLY A 807 9.68 -30.00 -3.72
C GLY A 807 10.94 -30.25 -2.90
#